data_AF-A0A1E9ZFZ1-F1
#
_entry.id   AF-A0A1E9ZFZ1-F1
#
_cell.length_a   1.000
_cell.length_b   1.000
_cell.length_c   1.000
_cell.angle_alpha   90.00
_cell.angle_beta   90.00
_cell.angle_gamma   90.00
#
_symmetry.space_group_name_H-M   'P 1'
#
loop_
_entity.id
_entity.type
_entity.pdbx_description
1 polymer ?
#
loop_
_entity_poly.entity_id
_entity_poly.type
_entity_poly.pdbx_seq_one_letter_code
_entity_poly.pdbx_strand_id
1 'polypeptide(L)'
;MAHSPESEANYKAYQKKYHAERNARARYSYDSLEKQHRVKVKGKDLSADLMHTRAPGVTGETPWEKDLTVHPIKWRRYGMPKDLPAVVQNAFGDEAPGRSFLDPRMLFDCTLFDNMTDEEIAYFNDEKHWVVEKLDTDITLKNELEGEPGVYGYLVHVNRGRKEVNNPPVGRPRYLRQDGKELIWEDPRLDAPWWQECGDYIYVYLDEKEARAAFKQQKMRLDDLNQEVRLYRLTKPISISEAREWLNSDHPLREERHGAITLDAFGTGQYGRPGALRLPQQPAPDEDEQDRIAEEEYWNSLTPEEQQKTLDDLEYYQALEEERGQINKERADALERMFKERFNVDEYMAYLLKRAEDRVDDEPEDEFAVEWLNTLREEIPTMPLKKKLTFVEEGMYREDPSGCEELLRSLNLVTPYETMTRLVEIEPLTQETIESAVAVHKSRLKLGIETEKLGFRRKGGQYHLTEEQEQYVRAGLVDYYTREGENGSALLMRYLHDSDWYRSLDPSQYEEINGFSWETINMEDYRAGHLLTFGSRLPRGAFGPKHDRIEFLADLLQRGEIDVPTFWKRVQDSSYVADQERFGPDGEESFIVTKKNWRQFIKFWDADRPEDYEPDPSEDKSLFIEALGGDSWAEYEERAYDWRTKDWEAWIESLPDDWWTLNTNAVADAAQQVEVPRLVPEMVKHTLEKAA
;
A
#
# COMPACT_ATOMS: atom_id res chain seq x y z
N MET A 1 2.57 -48.75 18.06
CA MET A 1 2.42 -48.29 16.67
C MET A 1 3.26 -47.03 16.54
N ALA A 2 4.21 -46.98 15.61
CA ALA A 2 5.13 -45.86 15.49
C ALA A 2 4.39 -44.63 14.95
N HIS A 3 4.40 -43.54 15.71
CA HIS A 3 3.80 -42.26 15.34
C HIS A 3 4.61 -41.61 14.22
N SER A 4 3.95 -40.98 13.23
CA SER A 4 4.65 -40.23 12.19
C SER A 4 5.44 -39.06 12.81
N PRO A 5 6.55 -38.61 12.20
CA PRO A 5 7.37 -37.53 12.74
C PRO A 5 6.57 -36.24 13.04
N GLU A 6 5.59 -35.93 12.20
CA GLU A 6 4.65 -34.81 12.42
C GLU A 6 3.70 -35.05 13.60
N SER A 7 3.15 -36.25 13.75
CA SER A 7 2.27 -36.55 14.89
C SER A 7 3.04 -36.56 16.21
N GLU A 8 4.31 -36.99 16.22
CA GLU A 8 5.16 -36.96 17.39
C GLU A 8 5.61 -35.52 17.73
N ALA A 9 5.87 -34.69 16.71
CA ALA A 9 6.16 -33.26 16.89
C ALA A 9 4.94 -32.50 17.42
N ASN A 10 3.75 -32.74 16.87
CA ASN A 10 2.50 -32.14 17.34
C ASN A 10 2.15 -32.60 18.75
N TYR A 11 2.37 -33.87 19.08
CA TYR A 11 2.18 -34.39 20.44
C TYR A 11 3.17 -33.76 21.44
N LYS A 12 4.45 -33.61 21.07
CA LYS A 12 5.46 -32.92 21.88
C LYS A 12 5.15 -31.43 22.05
N ALA A 13 4.67 -30.76 21.02
CA ALA A 13 4.26 -29.36 21.07
C ALA A 13 3.03 -29.17 21.97
N TYR A 14 2.03 -30.04 21.84
CA TYR A 14 0.87 -30.09 22.71
C TYR A 14 1.27 -30.33 24.17
N GLN A 15 2.12 -31.32 24.46
CA GLN A 15 2.60 -31.57 25.82
C GLN A 15 3.39 -30.38 26.39
N LYS A 16 4.22 -29.72 25.58
CA LYS A 16 4.97 -28.53 26.00
C LYS A 16 4.04 -27.36 26.34
N LYS A 17 2.99 -27.14 25.52
CA LYS A 17 1.94 -26.14 25.78
C LYS A 17 1.13 -26.49 27.04
N TYR A 18 0.69 -27.73 27.16
CA TYR A 18 -0.03 -28.24 28.33
C TYR A 18 0.79 -28.07 29.63
N HIS A 19 2.08 -28.40 29.63
CA HIS A 19 2.95 -28.21 30.79
C HIS A 19 3.20 -26.73 31.13
N ALA A 20 3.34 -25.87 30.12
CA ALA A 20 3.49 -24.42 30.34
C ALA A 20 2.22 -23.81 30.93
N GLU A 21 1.04 -24.18 30.43
CA GLU A 21 -0.25 -23.75 30.96
C GLU A 21 -0.50 -24.28 32.37
N ARG A 22 -0.17 -25.55 32.64
CA ARG A 22 -0.24 -26.15 33.98
C ARG A 22 0.64 -25.39 34.99
N ASN A 23 1.87 -25.04 34.59
CA ASN A 23 2.78 -24.25 35.44
C ASN A 23 2.27 -22.81 35.67
N ALA A 24 1.60 -22.21 34.68
CA ALA A 24 0.96 -20.90 34.85
C ALA A 24 -0.23 -20.98 35.82
N ARG A 25 -1.06 -22.03 35.70
CA ARG A 25 -2.22 -22.28 36.58
C ARG A 25 -1.83 -22.65 38.00
N ALA A 26 -0.64 -23.21 38.23
CA ALA A 26 -0.15 -23.58 39.56
C ALA A 26 -0.07 -22.39 40.55
N ARG A 27 0.01 -21.14 40.06
CA ARG A 27 -0.08 -19.92 40.90
C ARG A 27 -1.46 -19.70 41.50
N TYR A 28 -2.50 -20.28 40.90
CA TYR A 28 -3.87 -20.31 41.38
C TYR A 28 -4.20 -21.65 42.04
N SER A 29 -3.20 -22.38 42.55
CA SER A 29 -3.43 -23.57 43.37
C SER A 29 -4.20 -23.22 44.63
N TYR A 30 -4.96 -24.19 45.16
CA TYR A 30 -5.71 -24.03 46.40
C TYR A 30 -4.83 -23.44 47.51
N ASP A 31 -3.63 -23.99 47.72
CA ASP A 31 -2.68 -23.52 48.75
C ASP A 31 -2.30 -22.05 48.58
N SER A 32 -2.17 -21.59 47.33
CA SER A 32 -1.87 -20.19 47.02
C SER A 32 -3.06 -19.30 47.31
N LEU A 33 -4.27 -19.70 46.88
CA LEU A 33 -5.51 -18.96 47.11
C LEU A 33 -5.85 -18.89 48.60
N GLU A 34 -5.70 -19.99 49.31
CA GLU A 34 -5.86 -20.04 50.76
C GLU A 34 -4.87 -19.07 51.41
N LYS A 35 -3.58 -19.15 51.08
CA LYS A 35 -2.57 -18.24 51.63
C LYS A 35 -2.88 -16.77 51.35
N GLN A 36 -3.41 -16.45 50.17
CA GLN A 36 -3.74 -15.09 49.75
C GLN A 36 -4.95 -14.52 50.50
N HIS A 37 -6.00 -15.32 50.71
CA HIS A 37 -7.25 -14.87 51.30
C HIS A 37 -7.39 -15.15 52.80
N ARG A 38 -6.38 -15.81 53.40
CA ARG A 38 -6.33 -16.14 54.82
C ARG A 38 -6.11 -14.92 55.70
N VAL A 39 -6.96 -14.81 56.71
CA VAL A 39 -6.91 -13.76 57.74
C VAL A 39 -6.37 -14.34 59.04
N LYS A 40 -5.14 -13.96 59.38
CA LYS A 40 -4.50 -14.29 60.67
C LYS A 40 -4.46 -13.07 61.58
N VAL A 41 -4.90 -13.24 62.81
CA VAL A 41 -4.82 -12.20 63.85
C VAL A 41 -4.14 -12.81 65.08
N LYS A 42 -3.07 -12.17 65.54
CA LYS A 42 -2.28 -12.58 66.73
C LYS A 42 -1.86 -14.07 66.72
N GLY A 43 -1.54 -14.60 65.54
CA GLY A 43 -1.09 -16.00 65.36
C GLY A 43 -2.22 -17.02 65.24
N LYS A 44 -3.48 -16.65 65.48
CA LYS A 44 -4.66 -17.50 65.27
C LYS A 44 -5.19 -17.33 63.84
N ASP A 45 -5.55 -18.44 63.21
CA ASP A 45 -6.07 -18.49 61.84
C ASP A 45 -7.59 -18.48 61.82
N LEU A 46 -8.16 -17.28 61.72
CA LEU A 46 -9.61 -17.09 61.82
C LEU A 46 -10.31 -17.63 60.57
N SER A 47 -9.65 -17.59 59.41
CA SER A 47 -10.17 -18.18 58.17
C SER A 47 -10.28 -19.70 58.27
N ALA A 48 -9.28 -20.38 58.84
CA ALA A 48 -9.32 -21.84 59.00
C ALA A 48 -10.45 -22.32 59.92
N ASP A 49 -10.65 -21.65 61.06
CA ASP A 49 -11.74 -21.97 62.00
C ASP A 49 -13.12 -21.77 61.36
N LEU A 50 -13.27 -20.67 60.59
CA LEU A 50 -14.51 -20.36 59.88
C LEU A 50 -14.77 -21.36 58.74
N MET A 51 -13.72 -21.78 58.01
CA MET A 51 -13.83 -22.82 56.98
C MET A 51 -14.29 -24.16 57.57
N HIS A 52 -13.68 -24.60 58.67
CA HIS A 52 -14.02 -25.84 59.36
C HIS A 52 -15.47 -25.83 59.87
N THR A 53 -15.94 -24.70 60.36
CA THR A 53 -17.32 -24.57 60.89
C THR A 53 -18.37 -24.54 59.77
N ARG A 54 -18.07 -23.88 58.64
CA ARG A 54 -19.03 -23.68 57.54
C ARG A 54 -19.23 -24.90 56.66
N ALA A 55 -18.18 -25.70 56.47
CA ALA A 55 -18.22 -26.94 55.72
C ALA A 55 -17.19 -27.92 56.29
N PRO A 56 -17.55 -28.64 57.38
CA PRO A 56 -16.66 -29.60 58.03
C PRO A 56 -16.30 -30.73 57.07
N GLY A 57 -15.01 -31.05 56.95
CA GLY A 57 -14.52 -32.15 56.11
C GLY A 57 -14.29 -31.82 54.63
N VAL A 58 -14.63 -30.61 54.16
CA VAL A 58 -14.29 -30.15 52.81
C VAL A 58 -12.93 -29.46 52.82
N THR A 59 -12.01 -29.92 51.97
CA THR A 59 -10.64 -29.44 51.84
C THR A 59 -10.33 -29.02 50.40
N GLY A 60 -9.15 -28.44 50.17
CA GLY A 60 -8.64 -28.12 48.82
C GLY A 60 -8.39 -29.34 47.93
N GLU A 61 -8.36 -30.55 48.50
CA GLU A 61 -8.22 -31.80 47.74
C GLU A 61 -9.59 -32.44 47.42
N THR A 62 -10.68 -31.94 48.00
CA THR A 62 -12.03 -32.51 47.80
C THR A 62 -12.50 -32.27 46.36
N PRO A 63 -12.87 -33.30 45.57
CA PRO A 63 -13.20 -33.13 44.15
C PRO A 63 -14.31 -32.11 43.88
N TRP A 64 -14.28 -31.51 42.69
CA TRP A 64 -15.30 -30.58 42.21
C TRP A 64 -16.58 -31.32 41.78
N GLU A 65 -17.72 -30.85 42.26
CA GLU A 65 -19.06 -31.15 41.75
C GLU A 65 -19.37 -30.16 40.62
N LYS A 66 -19.32 -30.66 39.38
CA LYS A 66 -19.55 -29.90 38.15
C LYS A 66 -20.93 -30.24 37.62
N ASP A 67 -21.82 -29.26 37.57
CA ASP A 67 -23.17 -29.43 37.04
C ASP A 67 -23.30 -28.58 35.78
N LEU A 68 -23.24 -29.24 34.62
CA LEU A 68 -23.30 -28.60 33.30
C LEU A 68 -24.67 -27.96 33.01
N THR A 69 -25.67 -28.11 33.89
CA THR A 69 -26.97 -27.42 33.76
C THR A 69 -26.98 -26.05 34.42
N VAL A 70 -25.93 -25.68 35.17
CA VAL A 70 -25.81 -24.39 35.85
C VAL A 70 -24.51 -23.68 35.47
N HIS A 71 -24.55 -22.35 35.52
CA HIS A 71 -23.41 -21.51 35.17
C HIS A 71 -22.13 -21.95 35.91
N PRO A 72 -20.96 -22.05 35.23
CA PRO A 72 -19.73 -22.59 35.82
C PRO A 72 -19.39 -21.97 37.17
N ILE A 73 -19.47 -20.64 37.33
CA ILE A 73 -19.22 -19.93 38.62
C ILE A 73 -19.97 -20.49 39.84
N LYS A 74 -21.05 -21.26 39.64
CA LYS A 74 -21.83 -21.91 40.70
C LYS A 74 -21.34 -23.31 41.05
N TRP A 75 -20.38 -23.87 40.32
CA TRP A 75 -19.72 -25.15 40.61
C TRP A 75 -18.93 -25.05 41.91
N ARG A 76 -18.87 -26.15 42.66
CA ARG A 76 -18.33 -26.18 44.03
C ARG A 76 -17.67 -27.51 44.31
N ARG A 77 -16.91 -27.62 45.40
CA ARG A 77 -16.39 -28.91 45.87
C ARG A 77 -17.49 -29.76 46.50
N TYR A 78 -17.41 -31.08 46.32
CA TYR A 78 -18.39 -32.04 46.84
C TYR A 78 -18.57 -31.86 48.36
N GLY A 79 -19.83 -31.77 48.79
CA GLY A 79 -20.17 -31.53 50.21
C GLY A 79 -20.23 -30.06 50.63
N MET A 80 -19.92 -29.11 49.74
CA MET A 80 -20.20 -27.68 50.00
C MET A 80 -21.71 -27.39 49.88
N PRO A 81 -22.35 -26.74 50.89
CA PRO A 81 -23.75 -26.38 50.78
C PRO A 81 -24.03 -25.42 49.61
N LYS A 82 -25.10 -25.67 48.85
CA LYS A 82 -25.45 -24.92 47.62
C LYS A 82 -25.74 -23.44 47.88
N ASP A 83 -26.32 -23.11 49.04
CA ASP A 83 -26.69 -21.74 49.41
C ASP A 83 -25.60 -21.00 50.18
N LEU A 84 -24.43 -21.62 50.37
CA LEU A 84 -23.33 -20.99 51.10
C LEU A 84 -22.76 -19.82 50.26
N PRO A 85 -22.63 -18.59 50.80
CA PRO A 85 -22.04 -17.49 50.05
C PRO A 85 -20.50 -17.60 50.00
N ALA A 86 -19.92 -17.34 48.83
CA ALA A 86 -18.46 -17.37 48.65
C ALA A 86 -17.75 -16.28 49.46
N VAL A 87 -18.36 -15.10 49.57
CA VAL A 87 -17.85 -13.97 50.37
C VAL A 87 -18.78 -13.69 51.54
N VAL A 88 -18.21 -13.55 52.73
CA VAL A 88 -18.91 -13.02 53.90
C VAL A 88 -18.28 -11.69 54.26
N GLN A 89 -19.08 -10.63 54.18
CA GLN A 89 -18.63 -9.29 54.56
C GLN A 89 -18.56 -9.17 56.08
N ASN A 90 -17.53 -8.51 56.59
CA ASN A 90 -17.30 -8.31 58.03
C ASN A 90 -17.34 -9.63 58.84
N ALA A 91 -16.70 -10.69 58.33
CA ALA A 91 -16.90 -12.06 58.78
C ALA A 91 -16.37 -12.38 60.19
N PHE A 92 -15.48 -11.53 60.71
CA PHE A 92 -14.73 -11.81 61.95
C PHE A 92 -15.09 -10.87 63.10
N GLY A 93 -16.16 -10.06 62.96
CA GLY A 93 -16.68 -9.19 64.01
C GLY A 93 -15.58 -8.34 64.69
N ASP A 94 -15.55 -8.39 66.03
CA ASP A 94 -14.57 -7.64 66.83
C ASP A 94 -13.13 -8.17 66.71
N GLU A 95 -12.94 -9.43 66.30
CA GLU A 95 -11.60 -10.02 66.16
C GLU A 95 -10.84 -9.47 64.93
N ALA A 96 -11.57 -9.11 63.86
CA ALA A 96 -11.02 -8.36 62.72
C ALA A 96 -12.11 -7.50 62.03
N PRO A 97 -12.41 -6.30 62.58
CA PRO A 97 -13.49 -5.45 62.08
C PRO A 97 -13.31 -5.03 60.63
N GLY A 98 -14.38 -5.10 59.85
CA GLY A 98 -14.44 -4.71 58.44
C GLY A 98 -13.77 -5.68 57.48
N ARG A 99 -13.10 -6.75 57.96
CA ARG A 99 -12.48 -7.75 57.09
C ARG A 99 -13.53 -8.73 56.56
N SER A 100 -13.58 -8.88 55.25
CA SER A 100 -14.36 -9.92 54.60
C SER A 100 -13.60 -11.25 54.59
N PHE A 101 -14.36 -12.35 54.58
CA PHE A 101 -13.85 -13.69 54.34
C PHE A 101 -14.28 -14.15 52.95
N LEU A 102 -13.32 -14.53 52.12
CA LEU A 102 -13.55 -15.22 50.85
C LEU A 102 -13.16 -16.68 51.04
N ASP A 103 -14.09 -17.62 50.84
CA ASP A 103 -13.79 -19.04 51.01
C ASP A 103 -13.00 -19.56 49.80
N PRO A 104 -11.70 -19.87 49.95
CA PRO A 104 -10.85 -20.29 48.83
C PRO A 104 -11.30 -21.64 48.25
N ARG A 105 -12.05 -22.47 48.98
CA ARG A 105 -12.59 -23.76 48.49
C ARG A 105 -13.69 -23.58 47.45
N MET A 106 -14.21 -22.36 47.30
CA MET A 106 -15.24 -21.99 46.33
C MET A 106 -14.68 -21.18 45.16
N LEU A 107 -13.36 -20.97 45.11
CA LEU A 107 -12.68 -20.33 43.99
C LEU A 107 -12.10 -21.40 43.08
N PHE A 108 -12.16 -21.17 41.76
CA PHE A 108 -11.55 -22.08 40.81
C PHE A 108 -10.03 -22.08 40.98
N ASP A 109 -9.50 -23.27 41.23
CA ASP A 109 -8.06 -23.51 41.24
C ASP A 109 -7.67 -24.52 40.17
N CYS A 110 -6.36 -24.76 40.06
CA CYS A 110 -5.81 -25.66 39.05
C CYS A 110 -6.41 -27.08 39.11
N THR A 111 -6.90 -27.54 40.26
CA THR A 111 -7.46 -28.90 40.41
C THR A 111 -8.83 -29.07 39.75
N LEU A 112 -9.55 -27.98 39.48
CA LEU A 112 -10.77 -28.03 38.68
C LEU A 112 -10.42 -28.51 37.28
N PHE A 113 -9.53 -27.78 36.60
CA PHE A 113 -9.13 -28.02 35.21
C PHE A 113 -8.41 -29.36 35.02
N ASP A 114 -7.61 -29.78 35.99
CA ASP A 114 -6.90 -31.06 35.95
C ASP A 114 -7.86 -32.27 35.97
N ASN A 115 -9.11 -32.07 36.42
CA ASN A 115 -10.14 -33.11 36.51
C ASN A 115 -11.32 -32.89 35.55
N MET A 116 -11.18 -32.04 34.52
CA MET A 116 -12.22 -31.83 33.52
C MET A 116 -12.09 -32.83 32.36
N THR A 117 -13.22 -33.34 31.88
CA THR A 117 -13.29 -34.05 30.60
C THR A 117 -13.26 -33.05 29.44
N ASP A 118 -12.95 -33.50 28.23
CA ASP A 118 -12.92 -32.63 27.04
C ASP A 118 -14.28 -31.95 26.79
N GLU A 119 -15.38 -32.64 27.09
CA GLU A 119 -16.75 -32.11 27.01
C GLU A 119 -16.99 -30.97 28.02
N GLU A 120 -16.50 -31.13 29.25
CA GLU A 120 -16.59 -30.09 30.28
C GLU A 120 -15.68 -28.90 29.96
N ILE A 121 -14.51 -29.14 29.38
CA ILE A 121 -13.59 -28.08 28.91
C ILE A 121 -14.24 -27.30 27.78
N ALA A 122 -14.90 -27.97 26.83
CA ALA A 122 -15.62 -27.32 25.75
C ALA A 122 -16.78 -26.47 26.30
N TYR A 123 -17.58 -27.00 27.23
CA TYR A 123 -18.63 -26.25 27.91
C TYR A 123 -18.08 -25.04 28.69
N PHE A 124 -16.95 -25.21 29.37
CA PHE A 124 -16.25 -24.15 30.10
C PHE A 124 -15.53 -23.16 29.19
N ASN A 125 -15.26 -23.44 27.92
CA ASN A 125 -14.63 -22.48 27.02
C ASN A 125 -15.63 -21.80 26.09
N ASP A 126 -16.85 -22.32 25.98
CA ASP A 126 -17.90 -21.70 25.21
C ASP A 126 -18.43 -20.47 25.94
N GLU A 127 -18.09 -19.29 25.42
CA GLU A 127 -18.45 -17.99 26.00
C GLU A 127 -19.93 -17.88 26.30
N LYS A 128 -20.83 -18.53 25.55
CA LYS A 128 -22.28 -18.49 25.82
C LYS A 128 -22.66 -19.01 27.21
N HIS A 129 -21.80 -19.79 27.86
CA HIS A 129 -21.99 -20.33 29.20
C HIS A 129 -21.35 -19.46 30.31
N TRP A 130 -20.56 -18.44 29.95
CA TRP A 130 -19.95 -17.41 30.82
C TRP A 130 -20.57 -16.05 30.69
N VAL A 131 -21.10 -15.80 29.49
CA VAL A 131 -22.06 -14.76 29.24
C VAL A 131 -23.21 -15.11 30.17
N VAL A 132 -23.17 -14.48 31.35
CA VAL A 132 -24.39 -14.22 32.10
C VAL A 132 -25.29 -13.63 31.04
N GLU A 133 -26.28 -14.42 30.58
CA GLU A 133 -27.37 -13.95 29.74
C GLU A 133 -27.66 -12.57 30.31
N LYS A 134 -27.39 -11.51 29.53
CA LYS A 134 -27.72 -10.17 29.98
C LYS A 134 -29.17 -10.34 30.38
N LEU A 135 -29.44 -10.27 31.69
CA LEU A 135 -30.78 -9.96 32.16
C LEU A 135 -31.23 -8.89 31.20
N ASP A 136 -32.42 -9.03 30.62
CA ASP A 136 -33.01 -7.99 29.80
C ASP A 136 -33.15 -6.75 30.72
N THR A 137 -32.03 -6.04 30.89
CA THR A 137 -31.80 -4.92 31.78
C THR A 137 -32.02 -3.64 31.02
N ASP A 138 -32.21 -3.72 29.70
CA ASP A 138 -32.86 -2.67 28.95
C ASP A 138 -34.35 -2.74 29.28
N ILE A 139 -34.74 -2.15 30.42
CA ILE A 139 -36.09 -1.60 30.57
C ILE A 139 -36.23 -0.60 29.43
N THR A 140 -36.73 -1.09 28.30
CA THR A 140 -36.98 -0.26 27.14
C THR A 140 -38.39 0.28 27.34
N LEU A 141 -38.51 1.58 27.58
CA LEU A 141 -39.80 2.24 27.70
C LEU A 141 -40.42 2.37 26.30
N LYS A 142 -40.86 1.24 25.75
CA LYS A 142 -41.30 1.08 24.35
C LYS A 142 -42.73 1.61 24.11
N ASN A 143 -43.54 1.64 25.16
CA ASN A 143 -44.95 2.02 25.08
C ASN A 143 -45.20 3.24 25.96
N GLU A 144 -46.17 4.06 25.56
CA GLU A 144 -46.67 5.16 26.39
C GLU A 144 -47.29 4.63 27.69
N LEU A 145 -47.14 5.38 28.77
CA LEU A 145 -47.75 5.08 30.05
C LEU A 145 -49.26 5.16 29.94
N GLU A 146 -49.94 4.16 30.49
CA GLU A 146 -51.40 4.10 30.51
C GLU A 146 -51.95 5.25 31.36
N GLY A 147 -52.59 6.23 30.71
CA GLY A 147 -53.15 7.42 31.36
C GLY A 147 -52.37 8.72 31.15
N GLU A 148 -51.19 8.69 30.53
CA GLU A 148 -50.39 9.88 30.21
C GLU A 148 -49.90 9.87 28.74
N PRO A 149 -50.75 10.32 27.79
CA PRO A 149 -50.41 10.31 26.37
C PRO A 149 -49.13 11.09 26.06
N GLY A 150 -48.23 10.48 25.30
CA GLY A 150 -46.92 11.05 24.94
C GLY A 150 -45.85 10.96 26.03
N VAL A 151 -46.08 10.24 27.13
CA VAL A 151 -45.07 9.96 28.17
C VAL A 151 -44.73 8.48 28.17
N TYR A 152 -43.44 8.15 28.02
CA TYR A 152 -42.95 6.78 27.98
C TYR A 152 -42.42 6.32 29.34
N GLY A 153 -42.05 7.25 30.23
CA GLY A 153 -41.60 6.97 31.58
C GLY A 153 -40.76 8.09 32.18
N TYR A 154 -40.20 7.83 33.36
CA TYR A 154 -39.39 8.79 34.11
C TYR A 154 -38.02 8.19 34.42
N LEU A 155 -36.97 9.02 34.37
CA LEU A 155 -35.60 8.60 34.58
C LEU A 155 -34.90 9.50 35.61
N VAL A 156 -34.37 8.89 36.67
CA VAL A 156 -33.51 9.57 37.65
C VAL A 156 -32.07 9.16 37.38
N HIS A 157 -31.25 10.14 37.00
CA HIS A 157 -29.81 9.98 36.76
C HIS A 157 -29.03 10.60 37.91
N VAL A 158 -28.05 9.88 38.44
CA VAL A 158 -27.16 10.32 39.53
C VAL A 158 -25.72 10.20 39.05
N ASN A 159 -25.01 11.31 38.95
CA ASN A 159 -23.58 11.37 38.67
C ASN A 159 -22.81 11.65 39.96
N ARG A 160 -21.92 10.75 40.37
CA ARG A 160 -21.12 10.91 41.60
C ARG A 160 -19.72 11.49 41.40
N GLY A 161 -19.39 12.02 40.22
CA GLY A 161 -18.07 12.57 39.91
C GLY A 161 -16.96 11.51 39.77
N ARG A 162 -15.77 11.92 39.29
CA ARG A 162 -14.57 11.06 39.23
C ARG A 162 -13.97 10.89 40.63
N LYS A 163 -13.69 9.65 41.04
CA LYS A 163 -12.71 9.40 42.12
C LYS A 163 -11.32 9.33 41.51
N GLU A 164 -10.42 10.24 41.87
CA GLU A 164 -8.99 10.08 41.60
C GLU A 164 -8.44 8.90 42.43
N VAL A 165 -8.35 7.72 41.82
CA VAL A 165 -7.60 6.60 42.37
C VAL A 165 -6.60 6.19 41.31
N ASN A 166 -5.40 6.81 41.36
CA ASN A 166 -4.15 6.54 40.62
C ASN A 166 -3.65 7.70 39.75
N ASN A 167 -2.93 8.65 40.36
CA ASN A 167 -1.90 9.40 39.64
C ASN A 167 -0.56 8.62 39.73
N PRO A 168 0.17 8.37 38.63
CA PRO A 168 1.56 7.94 38.73
C PRO A 168 2.45 9.13 39.16
N PRO A 169 3.51 8.92 39.95
CA PRO A 169 4.41 10.02 40.34
C PRO A 169 5.22 10.55 39.15
N VAL A 170 5.56 11.83 39.21
CA VAL A 170 6.39 12.54 38.22
C VAL A 170 7.85 12.02 38.28
N GLY A 171 8.35 11.52 37.14
CA GLY A 171 9.75 11.09 36.95
C GLY A 171 9.88 9.59 36.59
N ARG A 172 10.15 9.29 35.31
CA ARG A 172 10.32 7.91 34.82
C ARG A 172 11.73 7.38 35.19
N PRO A 173 11.86 6.24 35.90
CA PRO A 173 13.18 5.67 36.19
C PRO A 173 13.72 4.83 35.01
N ARG A 174 15.00 5.03 34.68
CA ARG A 174 15.80 4.16 33.79
C ARG A 174 16.47 3.06 34.62
N TYR A 175 16.46 1.82 34.13
CA TYR A 175 17.08 0.69 34.84
C TYR A 175 18.02 -0.10 33.93
N LEU A 176 19.24 -0.34 34.40
CA LEU A 176 20.18 -1.28 33.78
C LEU A 176 19.95 -2.69 34.32
N ARG A 177 19.79 -3.66 33.42
CA ARG A 177 19.65 -5.09 33.75
C ARG A 177 21.02 -5.75 33.98
N GLN A 178 21.01 -6.91 34.65
CA GLN A 178 22.21 -7.70 34.96
C GLN A 178 22.95 -8.27 33.72
N ASP A 179 22.36 -8.18 32.52
CA ASP A 179 22.98 -8.52 31.24
C ASP A 179 23.63 -7.31 30.53
N GLY A 180 23.63 -6.14 31.16
CA GLY A 180 24.28 -4.92 30.66
C GLY A 180 23.40 -4.04 29.75
N LYS A 181 22.13 -4.39 29.52
CA LYS A 181 21.20 -3.59 28.70
C LYS A 181 20.32 -2.68 29.56
N GLU A 182 20.05 -1.47 29.06
CA GLU A 182 19.18 -0.49 29.70
C GLU A 182 17.74 -0.66 29.22
N LEU A 183 16.77 -0.67 30.15
CA LEU A 183 15.33 -0.67 29.85
C LEU A 183 14.85 0.78 29.66
N ILE A 184 14.40 1.08 28.44
CA ILE A 184 13.62 2.29 28.10
C ILE A 184 12.20 1.80 27.73
N TRP A 185 11.17 2.41 28.31
CA TRP A 185 9.77 2.04 28.09
C TRP A 185 9.22 2.69 26.81
N GLU A 186 9.09 1.90 25.75
CA GLU A 186 8.17 2.12 24.63
C GLU A 186 7.33 0.84 24.49
N ASP A 187 6.02 0.90 24.72
CA ASP A 187 5.15 -0.29 24.60
C ASP A 187 3.72 0.05 24.11
N PRO A 188 3.18 -0.67 23.11
CA PRO A 188 1.88 -0.43 22.46
C PRO A 188 0.63 -0.80 23.28
N ARG A 189 0.76 -1.17 24.55
CA ARG A 189 -0.37 -1.56 25.43
C ARG A 189 -1.22 -0.39 25.95
N LEU A 190 -1.17 0.77 25.30
CA LEU A 190 -2.04 1.92 25.57
C LEU A 190 -3.07 2.19 24.47
N ASP A 191 -3.13 1.39 23.40
CA ASP A 191 -4.20 1.47 22.41
C ASP A 191 -5.22 0.32 22.57
N ALA A 192 -6.50 0.69 22.58
CA ALA A 192 -7.75 -0.10 22.57
C ALA A 192 -8.51 -0.21 23.93
N PRO A 193 -9.86 -0.18 23.92
CA PRO A 193 -10.60 0.98 24.39
C PRO A 193 -11.71 0.58 25.38
N TRP A 194 -11.42 0.42 26.67
CA TRP A 194 -12.46 0.27 27.71
C TRP A 194 -11.94 0.80 29.05
N TRP A 195 -12.07 2.11 29.26
CA TRP A 195 -11.91 2.74 30.58
C TRP A 195 -13.27 2.80 31.28
N GLN A 196 -13.32 2.36 32.53
CA GLN A 196 -14.48 2.56 33.40
C GLN A 196 -14.65 4.07 33.70
N GLU A 197 -15.79 4.60 33.27
CA GLU A 197 -16.23 5.98 33.47
C GLU A 197 -16.80 6.26 34.87
N CYS A 198 -17.13 7.54 35.07
CA CYS A 198 -17.85 8.17 36.15
C CYS A 198 -18.93 7.29 36.83
N GLY A 199 -19.18 7.53 38.12
CA GLY A 199 -20.25 6.85 38.88
C GLY A 199 -21.65 7.32 38.48
N ASP A 200 -22.10 6.98 37.27
CA ASP A 200 -23.43 7.30 36.72
C ASP A 200 -24.43 6.17 36.99
N TYR A 201 -25.37 6.44 37.91
CA TYR A 201 -26.49 5.55 38.23
C TYR A 201 -27.76 6.04 37.53
N ILE A 202 -28.46 5.13 36.86
CA ILE A 202 -29.72 5.40 36.18
C ILE A 202 -30.81 4.55 36.84
N TYR A 203 -31.92 5.19 37.21
CA TYR A 203 -33.08 4.55 37.79
C TYR A 203 -34.32 4.92 36.96
N VAL A 204 -35.06 3.91 36.50
CA VAL A 204 -36.26 4.09 35.67
C VAL A 204 -37.51 3.87 36.50
N TYR A 205 -38.52 4.70 36.26
CA TYR A 205 -39.81 4.68 36.96
C TYR A 205 -40.95 4.83 35.96
N LEU A 206 -42.06 4.16 36.24
CA LEU A 206 -43.29 4.21 35.44
C LEU A 206 -44.33 5.19 36.00
N ASP A 207 -43.99 5.90 37.09
CA ASP A 207 -44.84 6.86 37.77
C ASP A 207 -44.00 8.07 38.25
N GLU A 208 -44.54 9.28 38.08
CA GLU A 208 -43.83 10.52 38.43
C GLU A 208 -43.59 10.65 39.93
N LYS A 209 -44.55 10.21 40.76
CA LYS A 209 -44.49 10.39 42.21
C LYS A 209 -43.37 9.53 42.80
N GLU A 210 -43.20 8.31 42.32
CA GLU A 210 -42.08 7.43 42.68
C GLU A 210 -40.75 7.99 42.17
N ALA A 211 -40.69 8.48 40.93
CA ALA A 211 -39.50 9.10 40.36
C ALA A 211 -39.06 10.34 41.17
N ARG A 212 -40.01 11.19 41.58
CA ARG A 212 -39.74 12.35 42.45
C ARG A 212 -39.30 11.96 43.86
N ALA A 213 -39.84 10.87 44.41
CA ALA A 213 -39.40 10.37 45.71
C ALA A 213 -37.96 9.84 45.65
N ALA A 214 -37.63 9.09 44.60
CA ALA A 214 -36.28 8.60 44.34
C ALA A 214 -35.29 9.74 44.10
N PHE A 215 -35.65 10.74 43.28
CA PHE A 215 -34.86 11.95 43.08
C PHE A 215 -34.53 12.64 44.41
N LYS A 216 -35.53 12.85 45.28
CA LYS A 216 -35.31 13.44 46.61
C LYS A 216 -34.37 12.60 47.48
N GLN A 217 -34.52 11.27 47.46
CA GLN A 217 -33.67 10.38 48.23
C GLN A 217 -32.22 10.40 47.74
N GLN A 218 -32.00 10.40 46.43
CA GLN A 218 -30.66 10.46 45.84
C GLN A 218 -30.00 11.82 46.03
N LYS A 219 -30.78 12.90 45.93
CA LYS A 219 -30.35 14.26 46.28
C LYS A 219 -29.80 14.35 47.71
N MET A 220 -30.44 13.70 48.69
CA MET A 220 -29.97 13.66 50.08
C MET A 220 -28.70 12.81 50.29
N ARG A 221 -28.34 11.99 49.31
CA ARG A 221 -27.18 11.08 49.34
C ARG A 221 -25.97 11.63 48.58
N LEU A 222 -26.06 12.84 48.04
CA LEU A 222 -24.90 13.52 47.48
C LEU A 222 -24.04 14.05 48.64
N ASP A 223 -22.84 13.53 48.78
CA ASP A 223 -21.95 13.73 49.94
C ASP A 223 -20.62 14.42 49.61
N ASP A 224 -20.31 14.61 48.32
CA ASP A 224 -19.05 15.18 47.85
C ASP A 224 -19.26 16.28 46.79
N LEU A 225 -18.23 17.08 46.52
CA LEU A 225 -18.21 18.07 45.44
C LEU A 225 -18.25 17.37 44.07
N ASN A 226 -18.72 18.08 43.03
CA ASN A 226 -18.86 17.58 41.66
C ASN A 226 -19.84 16.39 41.48
N GLN A 227 -20.83 16.27 42.36
CA GLN A 227 -21.91 15.30 42.24
C GLN A 227 -23.21 16.00 41.80
N GLU A 228 -24.02 15.33 40.98
CA GLU A 228 -25.32 15.83 40.58
C GLU A 228 -26.38 14.73 40.42
N VAL A 229 -27.64 15.12 40.49
CA VAL A 229 -28.80 14.28 40.24
C VAL A 229 -29.79 15.03 39.35
N ARG A 230 -30.34 14.34 38.35
CA ARG A 230 -31.32 14.86 37.40
C ARG A 230 -32.54 13.95 37.31
N LEU A 231 -33.72 14.54 37.19
CA LEU A 231 -34.97 13.85 36.94
C LEU A 231 -35.47 14.24 35.54
N TYR A 232 -35.71 13.23 34.71
CA TYR A 232 -36.19 13.38 33.34
C TYR A 232 -37.59 12.76 33.18
N ARG A 233 -38.40 13.39 32.32
CA ARG A 233 -39.61 12.81 31.73
C ARG A 233 -39.32 12.46 30.28
N LEU A 234 -39.67 11.25 29.87
CA LEU A 234 -39.36 10.72 28.55
C LEU A 234 -40.58 10.82 27.63
N THR A 235 -40.41 11.45 26.47
CA THR A 235 -41.45 11.71 25.44
C THR A 235 -41.27 10.85 24.19
N LYS A 236 -40.19 10.07 24.11
CA LYS A 236 -39.95 9.04 23.10
C LYS A 236 -39.35 7.80 23.77
N PRO A 237 -39.43 6.61 23.14
CA PRO A 237 -38.71 5.44 23.59
C PRO A 237 -37.20 5.68 23.61
N ILE A 238 -36.55 5.28 24.70
CA ILE A 238 -35.09 5.23 24.83
C ILE A 238 -34.70 3.98 25.60
N SER A 239 -33.59 3.34 25.20
CA SER A 239 -33.03 2.23 25.98
C SER A 239 -32.14 2.75 27.12
N ILE A 240 -32.02 2.00 28.22
CA ILE A 240 -31.11 2.37 29.31
C ILE A 240 -29.67 2.39 28.80
N SER A 241 -29.30 1.46 27.91
CA SER A 241 -27.98 1.41 27.29
C SER A 241 -27.65 2.68 26.49
N GLU A 242 -28.57 3.15 25.64
CA GLU A 242 -28.43 4.39 24.87
C GLU A 242 -28.37 5.62 25.77
N ALA A 243 -29.24 5.69 26.79
CA ALA A 243 -29.21 6.77 27.77
C ALA A 243 -27.88 6.77 28.54
N ARG A 244 -27.36 5.60 28.90
CA ARG A 244 -26.09 5.45 29.63
C ARG A 244 -24.90 5.86 28.79
N GLU A 245 -24.81 5.39 27.55
CA GLU A 245 -23.74 5.75 26.61
C GLU A 245 -23.64 7.28 26.43
N TRP A 246 -24.78 7.94 26.29
CA TRP A 246 -24.83 9.40 26.21
C TRP A 246 -24.45 10.11 27.52
N LEU A 247 -25.02 9.67 28.65
CA LEU A 247 -24.77 10.28 29.96
C LEU A 247 -23.32 10.09 30.42
N ASN A 248 -22.71 8.96 30.05
CA ASN A 248 -21.32 8.64 30.30
C ASN A 248 -20.34 9.60 29.60
N SER A 249 -20.78 10.20 28.49
CA SER A 249 -20.07 11.28 27.78
C SER A 249 -20.16 12.66 28.49
N ASP A 250 -20.57 12.69 29.77
CA ASP A 250 -20.76 13.90 30.61
C ASP A 250 -21.76 14.91 30.00
N HIS A 251 -22.77 14.40 29.28
CA HIS A 251 -23.82 15.21 28.65
C HIS A 251 -25.21 14.93 29.26
N PRO A 252 -26.02 15.94 29.59
CA PRO A 252 -27.41 15.70 29.98
C PRO A 252 -28.20 15.17 28.78
N LEU A 253 -29.18 14.29 29.05
CA LEU A 253 -30.15 13.90 28.03
C LEU A 253 -30.92 15.14 27.54
N ARG A 254 -31.23 15.15 26.24
CA ARG A 254 -31.84 16.28 25.52
C ARG A 254 -33.19 15.89 24.93
N GLU A 255 -34.13 16.81 24.88
CA GLU A 255 -35.47 16.57 24.33
C GLU A 255 -35.43 16.21 22.84
N GLU A 256 -34.69 16.97 22.02
CA GLU A 256 -34.66 16.76 20.56
C GLU A 256 -34.06 15.41 20.14
N ARG A 257 -32.98 15.01 20.81
CA ARG A 257 -32.20 13.80 20.48
C ARG A 257 -32.69 12.54 21.20
N HIS A 258 -33.12 12.67 22.46
CA HIS A 258 -33.42 11.53 23.34
C HIS A 258 -34.88 11.50 23.82
N GLY A 259 -35.68 12.51 23.47
CA GLY A 259 -37.03 12.67 24.04
C GLY A 259 -37.02 12.95 25.55
N ALA A 260 -35.93 13.42 26.15
CA ALA A 260 -35.84 13.59 27.60
C ALA A 260 -35.98 15.06 28.02
N ILE A 261 -37.08 15.38 28.71
CA ILE A 261 -37.33 16.70 29.31
C ILE A 261 -36.86 16.69 30.76
N THR A 262 -35.97 17.60 31.14
CA THR A 262 -35.52 17.72 32.54
C THR A 262 -36.63 18.36 33.39
N LEU A 263 -37.15 17.63 34.38
CA LEU A 263 -38.17 18.13 35.30
C LEU A 263 -37.57 18.79 36.55
N ASP A 264 -36.45 18.28 37.05
CA ASP A 264 -35.74 18.81 38.22
C ASP A 264 -34.27 18.37 38.18
N ALA A 265 -33.37 19.17 38.75
CA ALA A 265 -31.94 18.88 38.78
C ALA A 265 -31.28 19.56 39.99
N PHE A 266 -30.31 18.87 40.59
CA PHE A 266 -29.56 19.40 41.73
C PHE A 266 -28.11 18.93 41.70
N GLY A 267 -27.17 19.85 41.95
CA GLY A 267 -25.74 19.55 42.06
C GLY A 267 -25.16 20.04 43.37
N THR A 268 -24.10 19.40 43.86
CA THR A 268 -23.34 19.85 45.03
C THR A 268 -22.41 21.03 44.71
N GLY A 269 -22.21 21.34 43.43
CA GLY A 269 -21.34 22.42 42.95
C GLY A 269 -19.87 22.03 42.90
N GLN A 270 -19.06 22.98 42.42
CA GLN A 270 -17.59 22.87 42.37
C GLN A 270 -16.95 23.90 43.31
N TYR A 271 -15.63 23.79 43.55
CA TYR A 271 -14.90 24.80 44.33
C TYR A 271 -15.11 26.19 43.71
N GLY A 272 -15.74 27.11 44.47
CA GLY A 272 -16.07 28.47 44.03
C GLY A 272 -17.52 28.72 43.61
N ARG A 273 -18.33 27.68 43.38
CA ARG A 273 -19.79 27.79 43.14
C ARG A 273 -20.57 26.64 43.80
N PRO A 274 -20.73 26.64 45.13
CA PRO A 274 -21.44 25.59 45.86
C PRO A 274 -22.93 25.55 45.46
N GLY A 275 -23.47 24.36 45.23
CA GLY A 275 -24.90 24.15 44.90
C GLY A 275 -25.29 24.33 43.42
N ALA A 276 -24.35 24.63 42.53
CA ALA A 276 -24.58 24.66 41.08
C ALA A 276 -24.51 23.25 40.46
N LEU A 277 -25.17 23.04 39.31
CA LEU A 277 -24.95 21.85 38.49
C LEU A 277 -23.52 21.84 37.94
N ARG A 278 -23.00 20.64 37.66
CA ARG A 278 -21.66 20.48 37.08
C ARG A 278 -21.65 21.13 35.68
N LEU A 279 -20.61 21.92 35.39
CA LEU A 279 -20.33 22.36 34.01
C LEU A 279 -19.89 21.11 33.22
N PRO A 280 -20.54 20.77 32.09
CA PRO A 280 -20.10 19.65 31.25
C PRO A 280 -18.62 19.84 30.92
N GLN A 281 -17.78 18.82 31.16
CA GLN A 281 -16.48 18.81 30.51
C GLN A 281 -16.76 18.55 29.03
N GLN A 282 -16.61 19.55 28.17
CA GLN A 282 -16.71 19.32 26.73
C GLN A 282 -15.70 18.22 26.37
N PRO A 283 -16.12 17.15 25.66
CA PRO A 283 -15.15 16.22 25.09
C PRO A 283 -14.23 16.99 24.15
N ALA A 284 -12.98 16.56 24.05
CA ALA A 284 -12.14 16.98 22.94
C ALA A 284 -12.86 16.51 21.65
N PRO A 285 -13.04 17.39 20.64
CA PRO A 285 -13.58 16.96 19.36
C PRO A 285 -12.75 15.78 18.83
N ASP A 286 -13.38 14.83 18.15
CA ASP A 286 -12.63 13.78 17.45
C ASP A 286 -11.80 14.38 16.30
N GLU A 287 -10.96 13.58 15.64
CA GLU A 287 -10.04 14.08 14.60
C GLU A 287 -10.80 14.75 13.44
N ASP A 288 -11.93 14.16 13.01
CA ASP A 288 -12.78 14.73 11.96
C ASP A 288 -13.54 16.00 12.41
N GLU A 289 -13.92 16.10 13.69
CA GLU A 289 -14.48 17.30 14.29
C GLU A 289 -13.42 18.39 14.51
N GLN A 290 -12.19 18.03 14.87
CA GLN A 290 -11.06 18.95 14.98
C GLN A 290 -10.68 19.52 13.62
N ASP A 291 -10.63 18.68 12.59
CA ASP A 291 -10.33 19.10 11.23
C ASP A 291 -11.42 20.01 10.69
N ARG A 292 -12.71 19.67 10.87
CA ARG A 292 -13.81 20.59 10.48
C ARG A 292 -13.80 21.90 11.26
N ILE A 293 -13.54 21.87 12.57
CA ILE A 293 -13.46 23.10 13.38
C ILE A 293 -12.26 23.93 12.92
N ALA A 294 -11.12 23.31 12.61
CA ALA A 294 -9.94 24.00 12.11
C ALA A 294 -10.17 24.58 10.70
N GLU A 295 -10.84 23.85 9.81
CA GLU A 295 -11.25 24.34 8.49
C GLU A 295 -12.27 25.49 8.61
N GLU A 296 -13.28 25.38 9.48
CA GLU A 296 -14.26 26.45 9.73
C GLU A 296 -13.62 27.66 10.41
N GLU A 297 -12.71 27.48 11.37
CA GLU A 297 -11.97 28.57 12.02
C GLU A 297 -11.02 29.25 11.04
N TYR A 298 -10.32 28.48 10.20
CA TYR A 298 -9.50 29.01 9.11
C TYR A 298 -10.38 29.81 8.15
N TRP A 299 -11.49 29.24 7.68
CA TRP A 299 -12.44 29.88 6.78
C TRP A 299 -12.99 31.18 7.37
N ASN A 300 -13.42 31.16 8.64
CA ASN A 300 -13.95 32.32 9.35
C ASN A 300 -12.88 33.37 9.70
N SER A 301 -11.59 33.00 9.68
CA SER A 301 -10.47 33.94 9.89
C SER A 301 -10.15 34.77 8.65
N LEU A 302 -10.55 34.30 7.46
CA LEU A 302 -10.35 35.00 6.19
C LEU A 302 -11.32 36.18 6.06
N THR A 303 -10.86 37.26 5.43
CA THR A 303 -11.73 38.36 5.03
C THR A 303 -12.71 37.90 3.94
N PRO A 304 -13.85 38.59 3.74
CA PRO A 304 -14.79 38.25 2.66
C PRO A 304 -14.13 38.25 1.26
N GLU A 305 -13.11 39.08 1.05
CA GLU A 305 -12.34 39.13 -0.20
C GLU A 305 -11.44 37.89 -0.38
N GLU A 306 -10.83 37.39 0.70
CA GLU A 306 -10.02 36.16 0.69
C GLU A 306 -10.88 34.89 0.61
N GLN A 307 -12.06 34.89 1.24
CA GLN A 307 -13.06 33.83 1.08
C GLN A 307 -13.55 33.76 -0.36
N GLN A 308 -13.92 34.89 -0.95
CA GLN A 308 -14.35 34.94 -2.34
C GLN A 308 -13.24 34.45 -3.28
N LYS A 309 -12.00 34.90 -3.07
CA LYS A 309 -10.86 34.42 -3.85
C LYS A 309 -10.66 32.91 -3.73
N THR A 310 -10.80 32.34 -2.53
CA THR A 310 -10.67 30.89 -2.32
C THR A 310 -11.77 30.11 -3.04
N LEU A 311 -13.01 30.62 -3.03
CA LEU A 311 -14.12 30.04 -3.80
C LEU A 311 -13.89 30.15 -5.30
N ASP A 312 -13.42 31.30 -5.79
CA ASP A 312 -13.10 31.53 -7.19
C ASP A 312 -11.97 30.58 -7.66
N ASP A 313 -10.94 30.39 -6.82
CA ASP A 313 -9.84 29.45 -7.08
C ASP A 313 -10.36 27.99 -7.10
N LEU A 314 -11.22 27.60 -6.15
CA LEU A 314 -11.86 26.27 -6.12
C LEU A 314 -12.72 26.02 -7.36
N GLU A 315 -13.55 26.98 -7.75
CA GLU A 315 -14.40 26.88 -8.96
C GLU A 315 -13.53 26.79 -10.22
N TYR A 316 -12.44 27.55 -10.29
CA TYR A 316 -11.47 27.48 -11.37
C TYR A 316 -10.82 26.08 -11.46
N TYR A 317 -10.30 25.53 -10.35
CA TYR A 317 -9.67 24.22 -10.36
C TYR A 317 -10.68 23.09 -10.64
N GLN A 318 -11.91 23.18 -10.15
CA GLN A 318 -12.96 22.22 -10.49
C GLN A 318 -13.30 22.25 -11.98
N ALA A 319 -13.47 23.45 -12.57
CA ALA A 319 -13.71 23.57 -14.00
C ALA A 319 -12.53 23.04 -14.83
N LEU A 320 -11.30 23.28 -14.37
CA LEU A 320 -10.09 22.78 -15.00
C LEU A 320 -10.00 21.23 -14.93
N GLU A 321 -10.32 20.63 -13.79
CA GLU A 321 -10.38 19.18 -13.63
C GLU A 321 -11.47 18.55 -14.51
N GLU A 322 -12.64 19.19 -14.64
CA GLU A 322 -13.69 18.75 -15.55
C GLU A 322 -13.25 18.81 -17.02
N GLU A 323 -12.60 19.90 -17.44
CA GLU A 323 -12.05 20.04 -18.79
C GLU A 323 -11.01 18.95 -19.07
N ARG A 324 -10.06 18.75 -18.17
CA ARG A 324 -9.02 17.72 -18.25
C ARG A 324 -9.61 16.31 -18.26
N GLY A 325 -10.66 16.08 -17.47
CA GLY A 325 -11.44 14.84 -17.47
C GLY A 325 -12.10 14.57 -18.82
N GLN A 326 -12.63 15.60 -19.47
CA GLN A 326 -13.21 15.48 -20.81
C GLN A 326 -12.14 15.18 -21.87
N ILE A 327 -10.97 15.82 -21.80
CA ILE A 327 -9.83 15.50 -22.68
C ILE A 327 -9.39 14.04 -22.50
N ASN A 328 -9.31 13.55 -21.26
CA ASN A 328 -8.97 12.16 -20.98
C ASN A 328 -9.97 11.17 -21.56
N LYS A 329 -11.24 11.56 -21.64
CA LYS A 329 -12.29 10.76 -22.27
C LYS A 329 -12.12 10.70 -23.78
N GLU A 330 -11.80 11.82 -24.44
CA GLU A 330 -11.49 11.85 -25.88
C GLU A 330 -10.29 10.96 -26.20
N ARG A 331 -9.25 11.02 -25.36
CA ARG A 331 -8.05 10.20 -25.49
C ARG A 331 -8.32 8.70 -25.31
N ALA A 332 -9.27 8.31 -24.47
CA ALA A 332 -9.54 6.89 -24.18
C ALA A 332 -9.90 6.11 -25.46
N ASP A 333 -10.72 6.70 -26.33
CA ASP A 333 -11.11 6.11 -27.62
C ASP A 333 -9.89 5.93 -28.54
N ALA A 334 -8.97 6.90 -28.54
CA ALA A 334 -7.74 6.85 -29.34
C ALA A 334 -6.78 5.77 -28.83
N LEU A 335 -6.62 5.65 -27.51
CA LEU A 335 -5.80 4.61 -26.88
C LEU A 335 -6.35 3.21 -27.17
N GLU A 336 -7.66 2.99 -27.04
CA GLU A 336 -8.27 1.68 -27.33
C GLU A 336 -7.95 1.24 -28.77
N ARG A 337 -7.97 2.17 -29.73
CA ARG A 337 -7.59 1.89 -31.11
C ARG A 337 -6.12 1.48 -31.21
N MET A 338 -5.20 2.20 -30.59
CA MET A 338 -3.77 1.85 -30.60
C MET A 338 -3.48 0.47 -29.98
N PHE A 339 -4.12 0.10 -28.88
CA PHE A 339 -3.92 -1.23 -28.29
C PHE A 339 -4.47 -2.35 -29.17
N LYS A 340 -5.50 -2.07 -29.99
CA LYS A 340 -6.04 -3.05 -30.95
C LYS A 340 -5.23 -3.16 -32.23
N GLU A 341 -4.69 -2.05 -32.72
CA GLU A 341 -4.04 -1.97 -34.03
C GLU A 341 -2.51 -2.10 -33.95
N ARG A 342 -1.87 -1.63 -32.86
CA ARG A 342 -0.41 -1.57 -32.73
C ARG A 342 0.13 -2.48 -31.63
N PHE A 343 -0.54 -2.54 -30.49
CA PHE A 343 -0.04 -3.28 -29.31
C PHE A 343 -0.91 -4.48 -28.93
N ASN A 344 -1.55 -5.09 -29.93
CA ASN A 344 -2.41 -6.23 -29.71
C ASN A 344 -1.57 -7.46 -29.29
N VAL A 345 -1.66 -7.82 -28.01
CA VAL A 345 -0.91 -8.96 -27.47
C VAL A 345 -1.28 -10.27 -28.17
N ASP A 346 -2.50 -10.40 -28.68
CA ASP A 346 -2.93 -11.64 -29.35
C ASP A 346 -2.26 -11.82 -30.72
N GLU A 347 -1.94 -10.72 -31.41
CA GLU A 347 -1.13 -10.77 -32.64
C GLU A 347 0.30 -11.24 -32.33
N TYR A 348 0.89 -10.78 -31.23
CA TYR A 348 2.18 -11.28 -30.77
C TYR A 348 2.13 -12.76 -30.40
N MET A 349 1.08 -13.22 -29.70
CA MET A 349 0.92 -14.64 -29.41
C MET A 349 0.73 -15.48 -30.69
N ALA A 350 0.03 -14.95 -31.69
CA ALA A 350 -0.11 -15.62 -32.98
C ALA A 350 1.23 -15.69 -33.74
N TYR A 351 2.04 -14.64 -33.69
CA TYR A 351 3.41 -14.65 -34.23
C TYR A 351 4.28 -15.70 -33.54
N LEU A 352 4.25 -15.79 -32.21
CA LEU A 352 4.99 -16.82 -31.46
C LEU A 352 4.55 -18.23 -31.85
N LEU A 353 3.24 -18.45 -32.00
CA LEU A 353 2.72 -19.72 -32.47
C LEU A 353 3.23 -20.05 -33.87
N LYS A 354 3.18 -19.08 -34.80
CA LYS A 354 3.65 -19.28 -36.18
C LYS A 354 5.15 -19.59 -36.24
N ARG A 355 5.95 -18.90 -35.44
CA ARG A 355 7.39 -19.16 -35.34
C ARG A 355 7.70 -20.55 -34.76
N ALA A 356 6.91 -21.02 -33.80
CA ALA A 356 7.04 -22.39 -33.30
C ALA A 356 6.66 -23.43 -34.38
N GLU A 357 5.67 -23.14 -35.24
CA GLU A 357 5.34 -23.97 -36.40
C GLU A 357 6.50 -24.02 -37.40
N ASP A 358 7.04 -22.87 -37.78
CA ASP A 358 8.14 -22.79 -38.76
C ASP A 358 9.39 -23.52 -38.26
N ARG A 359 9.70 -23.43 -36.96
CA ARG A 359 10.83 -24.17 -36.36
C ARG A 359 10.64 -25.69 -36.43
N VAL A 360 9.40 -26.18 -36.23
CA VAL A 360 9.10 -27.62 -36.34
C VAL A 360 9.13 -28.07 -37.80
N ASP A 361 8.72 -27.22 -38.74
CA ASP A 361 8.80 -27.51 -40.18
C ASP A 361 10.27 -27.62 -40.64
N ASP A 362 11.16 -26.77 -40.12
CA ASP A 362 12.61 -26.80 -40.40
C ASP A 362 13.33 -27.97 -39.72
N GLU A 363 12.99 -28.27 -38.46
CA GLU A 363 13.63 -29.30 -37.64
C GLU A 363 12.60 -30.25 -36.99
N PRO A 364 11.95 -31.15 -37.76
CA PRO A 364 10.84 -31.97 -37.28
C PRO A 364 11.22 -33.04 -36.24
N GLU A 365 12.52 -33.32 -36.11
CA GLU A 365 13.09 -34.30 -35.17
C GLU A 365 13.43 -33.65 -33.80
N ASP A 366 13.37 -32.31 -33.67
CA ASP A 366 13.60 -31.59 -32.41
C ASP A 366 12.40 -31.77 -31.46
N GLU A 367 12.51 -32.75 -30.55
CA GLU A 367 11.48 -33.04 -29.54
C GLU A 367 11.09 -31.80 -28.71
N PHE A 368 12.03 -30.89 -28.45
CA PHE A 368 11.75 -29.66 -27.69
C PHE A 368 10.92 -28.66 -28.51
N ALA A 369 11.21 -28.50 -29.81
CA ALA A 369 10.43 -27.64 -30.69
C ALA A 369 8.98 -28.17 -30.85
N VAL A 370 8.82 -29.48 -30.99
CA VAL A 370 7.51 -30.14 -31.09
C VAL A 370 6.71 -30.02 -29.79
N GLU A 371 7.35 -30.24 -28.64
CA GLU A 371 6.71 -30.07 -27.33
C GLU A 371 6.26 -28.62 -27.13
N TRP A 372 7.15 -27.64 -27.40
CA TRP A 372 6.84 -26.23 -27.27
C TRP A 372 5.67 -25.78 -28.16
N LEU A 373 5.65 -26.20 -29.43
CA LEU A 373 4.53 -25.92 -30.34
C LEU A 373 3.20 -26.48 -29.80
N ASN A 374 3.21 -27.71 -29.29
CA ASN A 374 2.01 -28.33 -28.73
C ASN A 374 1.52 -27.58 -27.48
N THR A 375 2.43 -27.17 -26.59
CA THR A 375 2.10 -26.33 -25.43
C THR A 375 1.47 -25.01 -25.86
N LEU A 376 2.05 -24.31 -26.84
CA LEU A 376 1.50 -23.04 -27.32
C LEU A 376 0.10 -23.21 -27.93
N ARG A 377 -0.13 -24.27 -28.73
CA ARG A 377 -1.46 -24.57 -29.33
C ARG A 377 -2.53 -24.84 -28.28
N GLU A 378 -2.17 -25.52 -27.18
CA GLU A 378 -3.10 -25.85 -26.10
C GLU A 378 -3.36 -24.63 -25.20
N GLU A 379 -2.31 -23.89 -24.84
CA GLU A 379 -2.40 -22.83 -23.84
C GLU A 379 -2.92 -21.51 -24.39
N ILE A 380 -2.44 -21.03 -25.56
CA ILE A 380 -2.77 -19.70 -26.10
C ILE A 380 -4.29 -19.42 -26.14
N PRO A 381 -5.16 -20.32 -26.63
CA PRO A 381 -6.60 -20.06 -26.75
C PRO A 381 -7.31 -19.78 -25.41
N THR A 382 -6.76 -20.27 -24.29
CA THR A 382 -7.35 -20.10 -22.95
C THR A 382 -6.47 -19.27 -22.02
N MET A 383 -5.36 -18.74 -22.53
CA MET A 383 -4.37 -18.02 -21.74
C MET A 383 -4.92 -16.65 -21.28
N PRO A 384 -4.91 -16.33 -19.97
CA PRO A 384 -5.29 -15.02 -19.49
C PRO A 384 -4.27 -13.95 -19.91
N LEU A 385 -4.72 -12.69 -20.06
CA LEU A 385 -3.89 -11.54 -20.44
C LEU A 385 -2.59 -11.46 -19.62
N LYS A 386 -2.69 -11.59 -18.29
CA LYS A 386 -1.51 -11.54 -17.40
C LYS A 386 -0.41 -12.54 -17.77
N LYS A 387 -0.76 -13.74 -18.25
CA LYS A 387 0.20 -14.75 -18.71
C LYS A 387 0.75 -14.41 -20.10
N LYS A 388 -0.08 -13.91 -21.03
CA LYS A 388 0.39 -13.43 -22.34
C LYS A 388 1.42 -12.31 -22.19
N LEU A 389 1.18 -11.37 -21.28
CA LEU A 389 2.10 -10.28 -20.95
C LEU A 389 3.46 -10.76 -20.42
N THR A 390 3.54 -11.96 -19.81
CA THR A 390 4.84 -12.53 -19.40
C THR A 390 5.67 -12.96 -20.62
N PHE A 391 5.05 -13.39 -21.73
CA PHE A 391 5.79 -13.66 -22.98
C PHE A 391 6.35 -12.39 -23.62
N VAL A 392 5.67 -11.26 -23.44
CA VAL A 392 6.15 -9.94 -23.89
C VAL A 392 7.36 -9.52 -23.05
N GLU A 393 7.23 -9.56 -21.72
CA GLU A 393 8.28 -9.13 -20.78
C GLU A 393 9.52 -10.04 -20.81
N GLU A 394 9.34 -11.36 -20.73
CA GLU A 394 10.45 -12.32 -20.58
C GLU A 394 10.97 -12.87 -21.91
N GLY A 395 10.15 -12.81 -22.97
CA GLY A 395 10.45 -13.34 -24.29
C GLY A 395 10.86 -12.27 -25.28
N MET A 396 9.93 -11.37 -25.64
CA MET A 396 10.09 -10.42 -26.74
C MET A 396 11.35 -9.56 -26.58
N TYR A 397 11.49 -8.91 -25.42
CA TYR A 397 12.64 -8.04 -25.14
C TYR A 397 13.96 -8.82 -25.08
N ARG A 398 13.93 -10.09 -24.65
CA ARG A 398 15.14 -10.91 -24.56
C ARG A 398 15.62 -11.37 -25.94
N GLU A 399 14.71 -11.59 -26.87
CA GLU A 399 15.02 -12.07 -28.21
C GLU A 399 15.44 -10.94 -29.15
N ASP A 400 14.80 -9.79 -29.04
CA ASP A 400 15.14 -8.58 -29.80
C ASP A 400 15.11 -7.32 -28.92
N PRO A 401 16.14 -7.15 -28.05
CA PRO A 401 16.21 -5.97 -27.19
C PRO A 401 16.35 -4.69 -28.00
N SER A 402 17.09 -4.72 -29.12
CA SER A 402 17.34 -3.54 -29.95
C SER A 402 16.06 -3.03 -30.61
N GLY A 403 15.25 -3.91 -31.21
CA GLY A 403 13.97 -3.55 -31.81
C GLY A 403 12.94 -3.09 -30.78
N CYS A 404 12.92 -3.71 -29.59
CA CYS A 404 12.06 -3.26 -28.49
C CYS A 404 12.46 -1.85 -28.01
N GLU A 405 13.75 -1.60 -27.85
CA GLU A 405 14.26 -0.29 -27.47
C GLU A 405 13.92 0.79 -28.51
N GLU A 406 14.06 0.49 -29.80
CA GLU A 406 13.66 1.39 -30.88
C GLU A 406 12.15 1.69 -30.85
N LEU A 407 11.31 0.67 -30.68
CA LEU A 407 9.87 0.83 -30.53
C LEU A 407 9.50 1.69 -29.32
N LEU A 408 10.20 1.55 -28.19
CA LEU A 408 9.96 2.39 -27.02
C LEU A 408 10.32 3.85 -27.29
N ARG A 409 11.46 4.11 -27.94
CA ARG A 409 11.89 5.47 -28.28
C ARG A 409 10.97 6.12 -29.31
N SER A 410 10.42 5.33 -30.24
CA SER A 410 9.42 5.77 -31.22
C SER A 410 8.08 6.16 -30.60
N LEU A 411 7.89 6.00 -29.28
CA LEU A 411 6.70 6.43 -28.53
C LEU A 411 6.95 7.70 -27.72
N ASN A 412 8.00 8.43 -28.08
CA ASN A 412 8.46 9.63 -27.39
C ASN A 412 8.79 9.36 -25.92
N LEU A 413 9.46 8.25 -25.64
CA LEU A 413 9.91 7.90 -24.29
C LEU A 413 11.43 7.79 -24.26
N VAL A 414 12.02 8.18 -23.14
CA VAL A 414 13.38 7.79 -22.78
C VAL A 414 13.28 6.49 -22.01
N THR A 415 14.06 5.48 -22.40
CA THR A 415 13.93 4.13 -21.84
C THR A 415 14.79 3.97 -20.58
N PRO A 416 14.41 3.06 -19.67
CA PRO A 416 15.27 2.67 -18.56
C PRO A 416 16.65 2.21 -19.01
N TYR A 417 16.75 1.43 -20.08
CA TYR A 417 18.04 0.99 -20.64
C TYR A 417 18.93 2.18 -21.04
N GLU A 418 18.39 3.12 -21.81
CA GLU A 418 19.11 4.32 -22.26
C GLU A 418 19.59 5.16 -21.06
N THR A 419 18.70 5.38 -20.10
CA THR A 419 19.02 6.16 -18.89
C THR A 419 20.07 5.46 -18.02
N MET A 420 19.87 4.18 -17.69
CA MET A 420 20.75 3.47 -16.76
C MET A 420 22.15 3.29 -17.33
N THR A 421 22.28 2.95 -18.60
CA THR A 421 23.59 2.80 -19.25
C THR A 421 24.38 4.11 -19.28
N ARG A 422 23.70 5.26 -19.40
CA ARG A 422 24.34 6.59 -19.32
C ARG A 422 24.66 7.03 -17.90
N LEU A 423 23.81 6.70 -16.93
CA LEU A 423 24.02 7.06 -15.54
C LEU A 423 25.29 6.42 -14.94
N VAL A 424 25.69 5.23 -15.40
CA VAL A 424 26.93 4.57 -14.95
C VAL A 424 28.17 5.46 -15.06
N GLU A 425 28.25 6.30 -16.09
CA GLU A 425 29.42 7.15 -16.36
C GLU A 425 29.43 8.43 -15.52
N ILE A 426 28.25 8.93 -15.13
CA ILE A 426 28.06 10.27 -14.56
C ILE A 426 27.63 10.26 -13.10
N GLU A 427 27.03 9.16 -12.61
CA GLU A 427 26.53 9.09 -11.24
C GLU A 427 27.71 9.10 -10.24
N PRO A 428 27.61 9.91 -9.17
CA PRO A 428 28.61 9.91 -8.11
C PRO A 428 28.71 8.53 -7.46
N LEU A 429 29.92 7.97 -7.41
CA LEU A 429 30.15 6.70 -6.72
C LEU A 429 29.96 6.86 -5.21
N THR A 430 28.90 6.26 -4.68
CA THR A 430 28.68 6.21 -3.23
C THR A 430 29.76 5.38 -2.56
N GLN A 431 30.05 5.67 -1.28
CA GLN A 431 31.04 4.88 -0.55
C GLN A 431 30.65 3.40 -0.49
N GLU A 432 29.36 3.07 -0.32
CA GLU A 432 28.85 1.70 -0.29
C GLU A 432 29.14 0.94 -1.59
N THR A 433 28.90 1.58 -2.73
CA THR A 433 29.23 1.04 -4.05
C THR A 433 30.73 0.75 -4.17
N ILE A 434 31.56 1.70 -3.72
CA ILE A 434 33.01 1.54 -3.71
C ILE A 434 33.43 0.37 -2.81
N GLU A 435 32.87 0.24 -1.60
CA GLU A 435 33.23 -0.83 -0.67
C GLU A 435 32.90 -2.22 -1.24
N SER A 436 31.75 -2.32 -1.92
CA SER A 436 31.28 -3.55 -2.57
C SER A 436 32.23 -3.97 -3.70
N ALA A 437 32.60 -3.04 -4.59
CA ALA A 437 33.56 -3.29 -5.65
C ALA A 437 34.95 -3.69 -5.11
N VAL A 438 35.40 -3.05 -4.02
CA VAL A 438 36.66 -3.41 -3.34
C VAL A 438 36.61 -4.81 -2.75
N ALA A 439 35.47 -5.22 -2.18
CA ALA A 439 35.29 -6.57 -1.64
C ALA A 439 35.35 -7.63 -2.75
N VAL A 440 34.70 -7.37 -3.89
CA VAL A 440 34.75 -8.24 -5.09
C VAL A 440 36.18 -8.36 -5.61
N HIS A 441 36.90 -7.24 -5.77
CA HIS A 441 38.30 -7.23 -6.22
C HIS A 441 39.21 -8.06 -5.30
N LYS A 442 39.10 -7.85 -3.98
CA LYS A 442 39.87 -8.64 -2.98
C LYS A 442 39.55 -10.14 -3.06
N SER A 443 38.30 -10.50 -3.29
CA SER A 443 37.87 -11.89 -3.44
C SER A 443 38.45 -12.51 -4.70
N ARG A 444 38.34 -11.83 -5.85
CA ARG A 444 38.86 -12.30 -7.15
C ARG A 444 40.38 -12.43 -7.15
N LEU A 445 41.10 -11.50 -6.51
CA LEU A 445 42.54 -11.62 -6.24
C LEU A 445 42.88 -12.85 -5.40
N LYS A 446 42.09 -13.17 -4.36
CA LYS A 446 42.30 -14.35 -3.51
C LYS A 446 42.03 -15.65 -4.27
N LEU A 447 41.06 -15.64 -5.19
CA LEU A 447 40.69 -16.78 -6.03
C LEU A 447 41.62 -16.94 -7.25
N GLY A 448 42.53 -16.00 -7.50
CA GLY A 448 43.43 -16.01 -8.66
C GLY A 448 42.72 -15.72 -9.99
N ILE A 449 41.49 -15.21 -9.94
CA ILE A 449 40.74 -14.76 -11.13
C ILE A 449 41.32 -13.44 -11.64
N GLU A 450 41.73 -12.57 -10.71
CA GLU A 450 42.43 -11.32 -11.00
C GLU A 450 43.86 -11.40 -10.47
N THR A 451 44.80 -10.77 -11.18
CA THR A 451 46.24 -10.78 -10.82
C THR A 451 46.78 -9.39 -10.50
N GLU A 452 46.15 -8.34 -11.04
CA GLU A 452 46.52 -6.95 -10.83
C GLU A 452 45.97 -6.40 -9.50
N LYS A 453 46.83 -5.75 -8.72
CA LYS A 453 46.44 -5.16 -7.44
C LYS A 453 46.22 -3.66 -7.59
N LEU A 454 44.96 -3.24 -7.61
CA LEU A 454 44.59 -1.83 -7.78
C LEU A 454 44.86 -0.96 -6.54
N GLY A 455 45.07 -1.58 -5.37
CA GLY A 455 45.62 -0.86 -4.21
C GLY A 455 44.68 0.15 -3.53
N PHE A 456 43.38 -0.14 -3.45
CA PHE A 456 42.38 0.70 -2.77
C PHE A 456 42.77 1.06 -1.33
N ARG A 457 42.83 2.36 -1.00
CA ARG A 457 43.19 2.88 0.33
C ARG A 457 42.08 3.73 0.91
N ARG A 458 41.91 3.65 2.24
CA ARG A 458 41.02 4.54 2.99
C ARG A 458 41.81 5.72 3.56
N LYS A 459 41.24 6.91 3.52
CA LYS A 459 41.72 8.13 4.22
C LYS A 459 40.53 8.76 4.95
N GLY A 460 40.65 8.89 6.27
CA GLY A 460 39.56 9.41 7.11
C GLY A 460 38.32 8.51 7.17
N GLY A 461 38.47 7.21 6.96
CA GLY A 461 37.36 6.24 6.98
C GLY A 461 36.71 5.97 5.62
N GLN A 462 36.97 6.79 4.60
CA GLN A 462 36.41 6.67 3.26
C GLN A 462 37.46 6.26 2.23
N TYR A 463 37.04 5.59 1.16
CA TYR A 463 37.87 5.32 -0.01
C TYR A 463 37.98 6.58 -0.88
N HIS A 464 39.20 6.85 -1.34
CA HIS A 464 39.51 7.89 -2.32
C HIS A 464 40.11 7.20 -3.52
N LEU A 465 39.44 7.28 -4.67
CA LEU A 465 39.80 6.52 -5.85
C LEU A 465 40.83 7.28 -6.69
N THR A 466 41.78 6.54 -7.26
CA THR A 466 42.51 6.98 -8.45
C THR A 466 41.64 6.77 -9.69
N GLU A 467 42.02 7.34 -10.82
CA GLU A 467 41.30 7.17 -12.10
C GLU A 467 41.14 5.69 -12.48
N GLU A 468 42.22 4.89 -12.39
CA GLU A 468 42.17 3.44 -12.63
C GLU A 468 41.23 2.68 -11.67
N GLN A 469 41.18 3.10 -10.40
CA GLN A 469 40.29 2.50 -9.40
C GLN A 469 38.82 2.89 -9.65
N GLU A 470 38.57 4.12 -10.06
CA GLU A 470 37.24 4.58 -10.45
C GLU A 470 36.74 3.83 -11.68
N GLN A 471 37.57 3.68 -12.72
CA GLN A 471 37.24 2.89 -13.90
C GLN A 471 36.89 1.44 -13.54
N TYR A 472 37.65 0.82 -12.63
CA TYR A 472 37.34 -0.53 -12.15
C TYR A 472 35.99 -0.60 -11.42
N VAL A 473 35.70 0.36 -10.53
CA VAL A 473 34.41 0.40 -9.81
C VAL A 473 33.26 0.61 -10.78
N ARG A 474 33.39 1.54 -11.74
CA ARG A 474 32.38 1.79 -12.78
C ARG A 474 32.17 0.59 -13.69
N ALA A 475 33.24 -0.10 -14.11
CA ALA A 475 33.13 -1.32 -14.90
C ALA A 475 32.31 -2.41 -14.19
N GLY A 476 32.43 -2.51 -12.86
CA GLY A 476 31.60 -3.41 -12.06
C GLY A 476 30.13 -2.99 -11.94
N LEU A 477 29.81 -1.72 -12.19
CA LEU A 477 28.43 -1.20 -12.20
C LEU A 477 27.74 -1.36 -13.55
N VAL A 478 28.49 -1.36 -14.66
CA VAL A 478 27.94 -1.50 -16.03
C VAL A 478 26.98 -2.67 -16.08
N ASP A 479 27.42 -3.88 -15.73
CA ASP A 479 26.57 -5.08 -15.77
C ASP A 479 25.29 -4.95 -14.93
N TYR A 480 25.37 -4.29 -13.77
CA TYR A 480 24.23 -4.11 -12.88
C TYR A 480 23.21 -3.12 -13.46
N TYR A 481 23.66 -1.95 -13.91
CA TYR A 481 22.81 -0.90 -14.48
C TYR A 481 22.24 -1.29 -15.83
N THR A 482 23.04 -1.96 -16.68
CA THR A 482 22.56 -2.54 -17.94
C THR A 482 21.41 -3.49 -17.66
N ARG A 483 21.57 -4.43 -16.72
CA ARG A 483 20.49 -5.35 -16.35
C ARG A 483 19.29 -4.66 -15.71
N GLU A 484 19.51 -3.64 -14.87
CA GLU A 484 18.40 -2.84 -14.29
C GLU A 484 17.62 -2.12 -15.40
N GLY A 485 18.33 -1.54 -16.37
CA GLY A 485 17.77 -0.89 -17.54
C GLY A 485 16.99 -1.85 -18.43
N GLU A 486 17.57 -3.00 -18.79
CA GLU A 486 16.90 -4.05 -19.57
C GLU A 486 15.62 -4.53 -18.91
N ASN A 487 15.66 -4.82 -17.60
CA ASN A 487 14.47 -5.22 -16.85
C ASN A 487 13.41 -4.11 -16.81
N GLY A 488 13.83 -2.86 -16.65
CA GLY A 488 12.92 -1.71 -16.67
C GLY A 488 12.25 -1.52 -18.02
N SER A 489 13.00 -1.65 -19.11
CA SER A 489 12.47 -1.55 -20.48
C SER A 489 11.56 -2.73 -20.84
N ALA A 490 11.90 -3.95 -20.42
CA ALA A 490 11.03 -5.12 -20.56
C ALA A 490 9.69 -4.92 -19.83
N LEU A 491 9.73 -4.34 -18.62
CA LEU A 491 8.52 -3.97 -17.88
C LEU A 491 7.72 -2.86 -18.59
N LEU A 492 8.39 -1.92 -19.25
CA LEU A 492 7.73 -0.88 -20.05
C LEU A 492 7.06 -1.48 -21.29
N MET A 493 7.70 -2.44 -21.97
CA MET A 493 7.07 -3.22 -23.05
C MET A 493 5.83 -3.95 -22.57
N ARG A 494 5.88 -4.55 -21.38
CA ARG A 494 4.69 -5.16 -20.76
C ARG A 494 3.54 -4.16 -20.65
N TYR A 495 3.81 -2.94 -20.18
CA TYR A 495 2.78 -1.91 -20.03
C TYR A 495 2.20 -1.45 -21.37
N LEU A 496 2.98 -1.47 -22.45
CA LEU A 496 2.48 -1.17 -23.79
C LEU A 496 1.46 -2.17 -24.31
N HIS A 497 1.51 -3.42 -23.85
CA HIS A 497 0.59 -4.47 -24.28
C HIS A 497 -0.54 -4.73 -23.27
N ASP A 498 -0.55 -4.03 -22.12
CA ASP A 498 -1.54 -4.22 -21.06
C ASP A 498 -2.76 -3.33 -21.28
N SER A 499 -3.77 -3.87 -21.97
CA SER A 499 -5.03 -3.17 -22.25
C SER A 499 -5.85 -2.83 -21.00
N ASP A 500 -5.59 -3.47 -19.86
CA ASP A 500 -6.31 -3.16 -18.62
C ASP A 500 -5.81 -1.85 -17.99
N TRP A 501 -4.75 -1.26 -18.54
CA TRP A 501 -4.04 -0.10 -18.00
C TRP A 501 -4.20 1.15 -18.88
N TYR A 502 -5.43 1.65 -19.00
CA TYR A 502 -5.68 2.99 -19.54
C TYR A 502 -5.18 4.05 -18.54
N ARG A 503 -4.00 4.61 -18.79
CA ARG A 503 -3.45 5.67 -17.93
C ARG A 503 -3.34 6.98 -18.69
N SER A 504 -4.31 7.81 -18.40
CA SER A 504 -4.31 9.24 -18.69
C SER A 504 -3.60 10.00 -17.57
N LEU A 505 -3.22 11.26 -17.83
CA LEU A 505 -2.81 12.18 -16.78
C LEU A 505 -3.95 12.35 -15.77
N ASP A 506 -3.62 12.45 -14.49
CA ASP A 506 -4.62 12.74 -13.46
C ASP A 506 -5.17 14.16 -13.71
N PRO A 507 -6.50 14.35 -13.82
CA PRO A 507 -7.08 15.68 -14.04
C PRO A 507 -6.64 16.71 -12.99
N SER A 508 -6.43 16.28 -11.75
CA SER A 508 -5.99 17.12 -10.63
C SER A 508 -4.47 17.36 -10.61
N GLN A 509 -3.71 16.73 -11.51
CA GLN A 509 -2.26 16.87 -11.57
C GLN A 509 -1.87 18.33 -11.85
N TYR A 510 -1.13 18.94 -10.94
CA TYR A 510 -0.60 20.30 -11.06
C TYR A 510 0.93 20.34 -11.20
N GLU A 511 1.60 19.20 -11.04
CA GLU A 511 3.06 19.07 -11.18
C GLU A 511 3.43 18.18 -12.38
N GLU A 512 4.68 18.28 -12.81
CA GLU A 512 5.25 17.38 -13.81
C GLU A 512 5.50 16.00 -13.19
N ILE A 513 4.84 14.97 -13.73
CA ILE A 513 5.04 13.58 -13.32
C ILE A 513 5.72 12.84 -14.47
N ASN A 514 6.96 12.38 -14.22
CA ASN A 514 7.75 11.61 -15.19
C ASN A 514 7.89 12.29 -16.57
N GLY A 515 8.02 13.62 -16.57
CA GLY A 515 8.19 14.41 -17.79
C GLY A 515 6.89 14.85 -18.46
N PHE A 516 5.73 14.49 -17.91
CA PHE A 516 4.43 14.94 -18.42
C PHE A 516 3.72 15.86 -17.43
N SER A 517 3.19 16.98 -17.93
CA SER A 517 2.26 17.85 -17.20
C SER A 517 1.20 18.39 -18.16
N TRP A 518 0.05 18.80 -17.63
CA TRP A 518 -1.02 19.39 -18.44
C TRP A 518 -0.63 20.69 -19.13
N GLU A 519 0.36 21.40 -18.56
CA GLU A 519 0.84 22.70 -19.01
C GLU A 519 1.87 22.58 -20.14
N THR A 520 2.62 21.48 -20.19
CA THR A 520 3.76 21.33 -21.12
C THR A 520 3.56 20.23 -22.16
N ILE A 521 2.62 19.30 -21.95
CA ILE A 521 2.37 18.20 -22.88
C ILE A 521 1.85 18.71 -24.23
N ASN A 522 2.28 18.09 -25.33
CA ASN A 522 1.66 18.31 -26.63
C ASN A 522 0.23 17.75 -26.60
N MET A 523 -0.75 18.65 -26.53
CA MET A 523 -2.16 18.30 -26.37
C MET A 523 -2.74 17.57 -27.58
N GLU A 524 -2.26 17.86 -28.79
CA GLU A 524 -2.75 17.20 -30.02
C GLU A 524 -2.33 15.72 -30.01
N ASP A 525 -1.05 15.43 -29.78
CA ASP A 525 -0.56 14.06 -29.68
C ASP A 525 -1.12 13.34 -28.45
N TYR A 526 -1.32 14.05 -27.34
CA TYR A 526 -1.94 13.48 -26.16
C TYR A 526 -3.39 13.05 -26.44
N ARG A 527 -4.19 13.89 -27.10
CA ARG A 527 -5.57 13.53 -27.48
C ARG A 527 -5.63 12.40 -28.51
N ALA A 528 -4.71 12.40 -29.47
CA ALA A 528 -4.57 11.32 -30.44
C ALA A 528 -4.02 10.02 -29.81
N GLY A 529 -3.57 10.08 -28.55
CA GLY A 529 -3.07 8.96 -27.77
C GLY A 529 -1.60 8.62 -28.03
N HIS A 530 -0.92 9.32 -28.93
CA HIS A 530 0.47 9.02 -29.33
C HIS A 530 1.46 9.13 -28.16
N LEU A 531 1.20 10.03 -27.20
CA LEU A 531 2.05 10.18 -26.00
C LEU A 531 1.55 9.26 -24.90
N LEU A 532 2.36 8.29 -24.46
CA LEU A 532 1.96 7.33 -23.43
C LEU A 532 2.47 7.76 -22.06
N THR A 533 1.59 8.36 -21.25
CA THR A 533 2.01 9.02 -20.01
C THR A 533 2.23 8.08 -18.83
N PHE A 534 1.53 6.93 -18.79
CA PHE A 534 1.62 5.88 -17.75
C PHE A 534 1.49 6.34 -16.27
N GLY A 535 1.27 7.63 -16.03
CA GLY A 535 1.23 8.28 -14.71
C GLY A 535 2.50 8.02 -13.88
N SER A 536 2.35 7.90 -12.57
CA SER A 536 3.45 7.68 -11.62
C SER A 536 4.11 6.29 -11.69
N ARG A 537 3.64 5.38 -12.57
CA ARG A 537 4.08 3.98 -12.62
C ARG A 537 5.18 3.68 -13.63
N LEU A 538 5.73 4.69 -14.31
CA LEU A 538 6.90 4.50 -15.17
C LEU A 538 8.07 3.87 -14.38
N PRO A 539 8.72 2.83 -14.92
CA PRO A 539 9.91 2.25 -14.30
C PRO A 539 10.99 3.31 -14.06
N ARG A 540 11.86 3.08 -13.09
CA ARG A 540 13.00 3.98 -12.82
C ARG A 540 13.82 4.14 -14.10
N GLY A 541 14.16 5.38 -14.45
CA GLY A 541 14.87 5.72 -15.68
C GLY A 541 13.97 5.94 -16.90
N ALA A 542 12.67 5.63 -16.84
CA ALA A 542 11.74 5.99 -17.90
C ALA A 542 11.07 7.35 -17.64
N PHE A 543 10.97 8.18 -18.68
CA PHE A 543 10.26 9.46 -18.65
C PHE A 543 9.91 9.94 -20.06
N GLY A 544 8.93 10.83 -20.16
CA GLY A 544 8.65 11.60 -21.37
C GLY A 544 9.65 12.75 -21.51
N PRO A 545 10.43 12.83 -22.59
CA PRO A 545 11.37 13.93 -22.79
C PRO A 545 10.63 15.24 -23.07
N LYS A 546 11.29 16.37 -22.80
CA LYS A 546 10.72 17.70 -23.03
C LYS A 546 10.48 18.03 -24.50
N HIS A 547 11.33 17.51 -25.39
CA HIS A 547 11.27 17.72 -26.83
C HIS A 547 10.98 16.40 -27.56
N ASP A 548 10.42 16.50 -28.76
CA ASP A 548 10.11 15.37 -29.62
C ASP A 548 11.40 14.64 -30.02
N ARG A 549 11.41 13.33 -29.79
CA ARG A 549 12.44 12.44 -30.34
C ARG A 549 12.28 12.31 -31.85
N ILE A 550 13.38 12.23 -32.57
CA ILE A 550 13.35 12.07 -34.03
C ILE A 550 12.73 10.73 -34.43
N GLU A 551 12.99 9.65 -33.68
CA GLU A 551 12.35 8.34 -33.90
C GLU A 551 10.82 8.39 -33.72
N PHE A 552 10.32 9.23 -32.80
CA PHE A 552 8.88 9.46 -32.62
C PHE A 552 8.28 10.20 -33.82
N LEU A 553 8.91 11.30 -34.27
CA LEU A 553 8.43 12.04 -35.44
C LEU A 553 8.49 11.20 -36.72
N ALA A 554 9.52 10.38 -36.87
CA ALA A 554 9.68 9.44 -37.97
C ALA A 554 8.56 8.40 -38.01
N ASP A 555 8.22 7.79 -36.85
CA ASP A 555 7.12 6.83 -36.72
C ASP A 555 5.76 7.47 -37.06
N LEU A 556 5.48 8.68 -36.56
CA LEU A 556 4.26 9.42 -36.92
C LEU A 556 4.15 9.68 -38.43
N LEU A 557 5.26 10.06 -39.06
CA LEU A 557 5.33 10.34 -40.49
C LEU A 557 5.13 9.06 -41.33
N GLN A 558 5.81 7.96 -40.97
CA GLN A 558 5.67 6.67 -41.66
C GLN A 558 4.25 6.11 -41.58
N ARG A 559 3.56 6.31 -40.44
CA ARG A 559 2.16 5.90 -40.26
C ARG A 559 1.16 6.84 -40.94
N GLY A 560 1.62 7.96 -41.50
CA GLY A 560 0.79 8.96 -42.16
C GLY A 560 -0.07 9.77 -41.19
N GLU A 561 0.28 9.81 -39.91
CA GLU A 561 -0.41 10.60 -38.88
C GLU A 561 0.01 12.07 -38.93
N ILE A 562 1.19 12.36 -39.48
CA ILE A 562 1.63 13.71 -39.85
C ILE A 562 2.13 13.71 -41.29
N ASP A 563 2.05 14.86 -41.97
CA ASP A 563 2.60 15.03 -43.30
C ASP A 563 4.06 15.54 -43.26
N VAL A 564 4.75 15.48 -44.41
CA VAL A 564 6.16 15.92 -44.54
C VAL A 564 6.37 17.39 -44.09
N PRO A 565 5.53 18.36 -44.47
CA PRO A 565 5.63 19.73 -43.96
C PRO A 565 5.52 19.82 -42.43
N THR A 566 4.58 19.09 -41.83
CA THR A 566 4.38 19.07 -40.37
C THR A 566 5.57 18.42 -39.68
N PHE A 567 6.11 17.32 -40.22
CA PHE A 567 7.33 16.69 -39.73
C PHE A 567 8.48 17.70 -39.65
N TRP A 568 8.80 18.39 -40.76
CA TRP A 568 9.91 19.34 -40.78
C TRP A 568 9.70 20.51 -39.82
N LYS A 569 8.46 21.00 -39.73
CA LYS A 569 8.11 22.06 -38.78
C LYS A 569 8.32 21.59 -37.33
N ARG A 570 7.92 20.38 -36.97
CA ARG A 570 8.13 19.82 -35.63
C ARG A 570 9.60 19.57 -35.32
N VAL A 571 10.38 19.07 -36.29
CA VAL A 571 11.84 18.95 -36.14
C VAL A 571 12.46 20.31 -35.82
N GLN A 572 12.04 21.37 -36.50
CA GLN A 572 12.55 22.72 -36.27
C GLN A 572 12.08 23.34 -34.94
N ASP A 573 10.80 23.18 -34.60
CA ASP A 573 10.17 23.89 -33.48
C ASP A 573 10.40 23.18 -32.14
N SER A 574 10.54 21.86 -32.14
CA SER A 574 10.37 21.05 -30.91
C SER A 574 11.16 19.73 -30.90
N SER A 575 12.31 19.62 -31.58
CA SER A 575 13.17 18.42 -31.52
C SER A 575 14.57 18.68 -30.97
N TYR A 576 15.20 17.65 -30.41
CA TYR A 576 16.59 17.69 -29.96
C TYR A 576 17.61 17.88 -31.09
N VAL A 577 17.20 17.75 -32.35
CA VAL A 577 18.08 17.91 -33.52
C VAL A 577 17.76 19.16 -34.34
N ALA A 578 16.94 20.07 -33.82
CA ALA A 578 16.48 21.27 -34.52
C ALA A 578 17.60 22.16 -35.10
N ASP A 579 18.78 22.17 -34.46
CA ASP A 579 19.95 22.95 -34.86
C ASP A 579 20.92 22.21 -35.80
N GLN A 580 20.60 20.97 -36.19
CA GLN A 580 21.46 20.14 -37.03
C GLN A 580 21.09 20.27 -38.50
N GLU A 581 21.65 21.28 -39.19
CA GLU A 581 21.39 21.53 -40.61
C GLU A 581 21.68 20.33 -41.51
N ARG A 582 22.65 19.47 -41.13
CA ARG A 582 23.01 18.25 -41.88
C ARG A 582 21.84 17.28 -42.06
N PHE A 583 20.87 17.28 -41.15
CA PHE A 583 19.69 16.42 -41.21
C PHE A 583 18.45 17.12 -41.82
N GLY A 584 18.57 18.40 -42.15
CA GLY A 584 17.47 19.19 -42.73
C GLY A 584 17.10 18.77 -44.16
N PRO A 585 16.10 19.42 -44.80
CA PRO A 585 15.60 19.04 -46.13
C PRO A 585 16.67 19.00 -47.23
N ASP A 586 17.63 19.93 -47.17
CA ASP A 586 18.75 20.05 -48.11
C ASP A 586 20.09 19.55 -47.52
N GLY A 587 20.03 18.87 -46.36
CA GLY A 587 21.20 18.37 -45.65
C GLY A 587 21.82 17.13 -46.31
N GLU A 588 23.11 16.92 -46.08
CA GLU A 588 23.86 15.74 -46.57
C GLU A 588 23.35 14.41 -46.00
N GLU A 589 22.77 14.46 -44.79
CA GLU A 589 22.16 13.34 -44.08
C GLU A 589 20.65 13.58 -43.91
N SER A 590 19.97 14.19 -44.89
CA SER A 590 18.54 14.53 -44.77
C SER A 590 17.69 13.36 -44.27
N PHE A 591 16.80 13.61 -43.31
CA PHE A 591 15.86 12.62 -42.79
C PHE A 591 14.88 12.09 -43.82
N ILE A 592 14.61 12.85 -44.88
CA ILE A 592 13.66 12.46 -45.92
C ILE A 592 14.38 12.40 -47.26
N VAL A 593 14.32 11.22 -47.86
CA VAL A 593 14.79 11.01 -49.22
C VAL A 593 13.66 11.27 -50.18
N THR A 594 13.94 12.05 -51.21
CA THR A 594 13.00 12.49 -52.23
C THR A 594 13.61 12.28 -53.61
N LYS A 595 12.81 12.44 -54.66
CA LYS A 595 13.30 12.48 -56.04
C LYS A 595 14.42 13.49 -56.30
N LYS A 596 14.55 14.53 -55.48
CA LYS A 596 15.54 15.60 -55.70
C LYS A 596 16.90 15.30 -55.08
N ASN A 597 16.92 14.57 -53.95
CA ASN A 597 18.14 14.35 -53.16
C ASN A 597 18.59 12.88 -53.11
N TRP A 598 17.83 11.91 -53.61
CA TRP A 598 18.16 10.48 -53.56
C TRP A 598 19.59 10.13 -53.96
N ARG A 599 20.14 10.82 -54.98
CA ARG A 599 21.47 10.54 -55.54
C ARG A 599 22.59 10.74 -54.53
N GLN A 600 22.39 11.54 -53.48
CA GLN A 600 23.40 11.75 -52.44
C GLN A 600 23.53 10.55 -51.48
N PHE A 601 22.50 9.70 -51.40
CA PHE A 601 22.41 8.60 -50.44
C PHE A 601 22.80 7.24 -51.01
N ILE A 602 23.05 7.15 -52.31
CA ILE A 602 23.45 5.92 -52.97
C ILE A 602 24.88 6.08 -53.47
N LYS A 603 25.75 5.13 -53.13
CA LYS A 603 27.08 5.02 -53.74
C LYS A 603 27.06 3.85 -54.70
N PHE A 604 27.28 4.15 -55.99
CA PHE A 604 27.33 3.15 -57.04
C PHE A 604 28.75 2.65 -57.25
N TRP A 605 28.87 1.37 -57.53
CA TRP A 605 30.13 0.72 -57.85
C TRP A 605 30.42 0.70 -59.36
N ASP A 606 29.42 1.02 -60.21
CA ASP A 606 29.48 0.96 -61.67
C ASP A 606 29.83 2.29 -62.36
N ALA A 607 29.89 3.41 -61.62
CA ALA A 607 30.15 4.74 -62.18
C ALA A 607 31.48 4.84 -62.97
N ASP A 608 32.40 3.89 -62.77
CA ASP A 608 33.75 3.86 -63.36
C ASP A 608 34.05 2.60 -64.22
N ARG A 609 33.05 1.74 -64.55
CA ARG A 609 33.29 0.47 -65.30
C ARG A 609 32.66 0.44 -66.72
N PRO A 610 33.25 -0.31 -67.68
CA PRO A 610 32.72 -0.47 -69.04
C PRO A 610 31.32 -1.11 -69.09
N GLU A 611 30.54 -0.82 -70.14
CA GLU A 611 29.16 -1.33 -70.30
C GLU A 611 29.07 -2.87 -70.34
N ASP A 612 30.12 -3.55 -70.82
CA ASP A 612 30.25 -5.01 -70.96
C ASP A 612 30.84 -5.69 -69.72
N TYR A 613 31.02 -4.96 -68.62
CA TYR A 613 31.46 -5.54 -67.35
C TYR A 613 30.38 -6.46 -66.75
N GLU A 614 30.78 -7.69 -66.38
CA GLU A 614 29.97 -8.64 -65.62
C GLU A 614 30.12 -8.35 -64.11
N PRO A 615 29.03 -7.98 -63.39
CA PRO A 615 29.05 -7.78 -61.93
C PRO A 615 29.55 -9.02 -61.17
N ASP A 616 30.43 -8.83 -60.19
CA ASP A 616 30.74 -9.83 -59.16
C ASP A 616 29.91 -9.53 -57.90
N PRO A 617 28.86 -10.31 -57.59
CA PRO A 617 27.99 -10.05 -56.43
C PRO A 617 28.72 -10.04 -55.08
N SER A 618 29.94 -10.57 -54.99
CA SER A 618 30.73 -10.54 -53.77
C SER A 618 31.49 -9.22 -53.56
N GLU A 619 31.79 -8.48 -54.63
CA GLU A 619 32.60 -7.24 -54.60
C GLU A 619 31.81 -6.00 -55.05
N ASP A 620 30.81 -6.18 -55.90
CA ASP A 620 30.10 -5.13 -56.64
C ASP A 620 28.72 -4.85 -56.04
N LYS A 621 28.72 -4.17 -54.88
CA LYS A 621 27.50 -3.84 -54.14
C LYS A 621 27.18 -2.35 -54.23
N SER A 622 25.94 -2.01 -54.56
CA SER A 622 25.44 -0.65 -54.36
C SER A 622 25.31 -0.40 -52.86
N LEU A 623 25.99 0.62 -52.34
CA LEU A 623 25.79 1.03 -50.95
C LEU A 623 24.54 1.89 -50.91
N PHE A 624 23.56 1.39 -50.19
CA PHE A 624 22.19 1.82 -50.33
C PHE A 624 21.53 1.90 -48.96
N ILE A 625 20.66 2.89 -48.78
CA ILE A 625 19.92 3.07 -47.54
C ILE A 625 18.81 2.02 -47.45
N GLU A 626 18.64 1.40 -46.28
CA GLU A 626 17.69 0.29 -46.08
C GLU A 626 16.26 0.64 -46.52
N ALA A 627 15.84 1.89 -46.32
CA ALA A 627 14.51 2.38 -46.66
C ALA A 627 14.15 2.37 -48.15
N LEU A 628 15.13 2.17 -49.02
CA LEU A 628 14.89 2.02 -50.45
C LEU A 628 15.05 0.54 -50.88
N GLY A 629 15.35 -0.36 -49.94
CA GLY A 629 15.67 -1.79 -50.08
C GLY A 629 14.62 -2.65 -50.77
N GLY A 630 13.37 -2.19 -50.84
CA GLY A 630 12.25 -3.03 -51.27
C GLY A 630 11.67 -3.83 -50.10
N ASP A 631 10.47 -4.37 -50.32
CA ASP A 631 9.65 -4.94 -49.24
C ASP A 631 9.97 -6.43 -48.97
N SER A 632 10.86 -7.02 -49.76
CA SER A 632 11.30 -8.41 -49.59
C SER A 632 12.82 -8.53 -49.69
N TRP A 633 13.38 -9.56 -49.04
CA TRP A 633 14.81 -9.88 -49.14
C TRP A 633 15.26 -10.09 -50.59
N ALA A 634 14.39 -10.67 -51.44
CA ALA A 634 14.70 -10.89 -52.85
C ALA A 634 14.80 -9.56 -53.62
N GLU A 635 13.87 -8.62 -53.39
CA GLU A 635 13.96 -7.28 -53.99
C GLU A 635 15.17 -6.50 -53.47
N TYR A 636 15.49 -6.68 -52.19
CA TYR A 636 16.68 -6.11 -51.56
C TYR A 636 17.97 -6.62 -52.19
N GLU A 637 18.10 -7.94 -52.34
CA GLU A 637 19.25 -8.53 -53.02
C GLU A 637 19.35 -8.05 -54.46
N GLU A 638 18.26 -8.06 -55.21
CA GLU A 638 18.24 -7.57 -56.61
C GLU A 638 18.71 -6.11 -56.70
N ARG A 639 18.19 -5.23 -55.84
CA ARG A 639 18.56 -3.81 -55.78
C ARG A 639 20.01 -3.60 -55.34
N ALA A 640 20.50 -4.41 -54.41
CA ALA A 640 21.85 -4.28 -53.86
C ALA A 640 22.94 -4.81 -54.81
N TYR A 641 22.68 -5.90 -55.53
CA TYR A 641 23.66 -6.63 -56.32
C TYR A 641 23.52 -6.43 -57.84
N ASP A 642 22.29 -6.28 -58.35
CA ASP A 642 22.03 -6.31 -59.79
C ASP A 642 21.77 -4.92 -60.38
N TRP A 643 21.23 -3.97 -59.59
CA TRP A 643 20.87 -2.64 -60.11
C TRP A 643 22.09 -1.74 -60.36
N ARG A 644 22.13 -1.17 -61.56
CA ARG A 644 23.09 -0.16 -62.00
C ARG A 644 22.55 1.26 -61.80
N THR A 645 23.41 2.27 -61.95
CA THR A 645 23.01 3.69 -61.80
C THR A 645 21.77 4.04 -62.65
N LYS A 646 21.71 3.54 -63.90
CA LYS A 646 20.58 3.77 -64.82
C LYS A 646 19.26 3.11 -64.37
N ASP A 647 19.34 1.98 -63.66
CA ASP A 647 18.16 1.24 -63.21
C ASP A 647 17.54 1.99 -62.02
N TRP A 648 18.39 2.54 -61.14
CA TRP A 648 17.98 3.50 -60.11
C TRP A 648 17.35 4.76 -60.69
N GLU A 649 17.97 5.38 -61.70
CA GLU A 649 17.43 6.56 -62.36
C GLU A 649 16.05 6.29 -62.97
N ALA A 650 15.90 5.17 -63.69
CA ALA A 650 14.63 4.78 -64.29
C ALA A 650 13.55 4.48 -63.23
N TRP A 651 13.92 3.80 -62.14
CA TRP A 651 13.01 3.54 -61.03
C TRP A 651 12.56 4.84 -60.36
N ILE A 652 13.49 5.73 -60.01
CA ILE A 652 13.16 7.04 -59.40
C ILE A 652 12.28 7.87 -60.34
N GLU A 653 12.58 7.90 -61.64
CA GLU A 653 11.77 8.63 -62.63
C GLU A 653 10.33 8.10 -62.71
N SER A 654 10.13 6.80 -62.49
CA SER A 654 8.81 6.16 -62.50
C SER A 654 7.92 6.50 -61.29
N LEU A 655 8.50 7.00 -60.19
CA LEU A 655 7.77 7.33 -58.96
C LEU A 655 6.94 8.62 -59.11
N PRO A 656 5.99 8.93 -58.20
CA PRO A 656 5.31 10.23 -58.15
C PRO A 656 6.23 11.41 -57.82
N ASP A 657 5.91 12.62 -58.26
CA ASP A 657 6.75 13.81 -58.00
C ASP A 657 6.85 14.21 -56.53
N ASP A 658 5.84 13.86 -55.75
CA ASP A 658 5.76 14.01 -54.30
C ASP A 658 6.23 12.75 -53.54
N TRP A 659 6.83 11.79 -54.24
CA TRP A 659 7.39 10.59 -53.60
C TRP A 659 8.50 10.94 -52.61
N TRP A 660 8.46 10.26 -51.47
CA TRP A 660 9.48 10.31 -50.45
C TRP A 660 9.61 8.96 -49.73
N THR A 661 10.74 8.76 -49.05
CA THR A 661 10.91 7.72 -48.03
C THR A 661 11.74 8.28 -46.86
N LEU A 662 11.66 7.64 -45.70
CA LEU A 662 12.44 8.03 -44.53
C LEU A 662 13.86 7.51 -44.64
N ASN A 663 14.87 8.32 -44.32
CA ASN A 663 16.25 7.87 -44.18
C ASN A 663 16.47 7.32 -42.75
N THR A 664 16.20 6.03 -42.56
CA THR A 664 16.32 5.34 -41.25
C THR A 664 17.72 5.45 -40.66
N ASN A 665 18.77 5.42 -41.49
CA ASN A 665 20.16 5.62 -41.05
C ASN A 665 20.37 7.01 -40.44
N ALA A 666 19.89 8.07 -41.10
CA ALA A 666 20.00 9.42 -40.57
C ALA A 666 19.22 9.59 -39.26
N VAL A 667 18.04 8.98 -39.15
CA VAL A 667 17.23 8.97 -37.92
C VAL A 667 17.99 8.28 -36.79
N ALA A 668 18.57 7.11 -37.03
CA ALA A 668 19.38 6.38 -36.05
C ALA A 668 20.64 7.16 -35.64
N ASP A 669 21.35 7.76 -36.60
CA ASP A 669 22.52 8.58 -36.35
C ASP A 669 22.18 9.83 -35.53
N ALA A 670 21.08 10.51 -35.86
CA ALA A 670 20.57 11.63 -35.09
C ALA A 670 20.22 11.24 -33.65
N ALA A 671 19.47 10.15 -33.47
CA ALA A 671 19.08 9.63 -32.17
C ALA A 671 20.31 9.32 -31.31
N GLN A 672 21.28 8.57 -31.84
CA GLN A 672 22.45 8.11 -31.08
C GLN A 672 23.51 9.20 -30.85
N GLN A 673 23.81 10.00 -31.88
CA GLN A 673 24.95 10.92 -31.84
C GLN A 673 24.57 12.32 -31.33
N VAL A 674 23.29 12.71 -31.42
CA VAL A 674 22.84 14.06 -31.05
C VAL A 674 21.82 14.02 -29.92
N GLU A 675 20.74 13.24 -30.03
CA GLU A 675 19.67 13.25 -29.03
C GLU A 675 20.11 12.65 -27.70
N VAL A 676 20.66 11.43 -27.72
CA VAL A 676 21.08 10.71 -26.50
C VAL A 676 22.02 11.57 -25.63
N PRO A 677 23.08 12.22 -26.15
CA PRO A 677 23.91 13.13 -25.34
C PRO A 677 23.17 14.33 -24.75
N ARG A 678 22.18 14.87 -25.47
CA ARG A 678 21.38 16.03 -25.04
C ARG A 678 20.35 15.67 -23.98
N LEU A 679 19.92 14.41 -23.93
CA LEU A 679 18.97 13.89 -22.93
C LEU A 679 19.61 13.65 -21.55
N VAL A 680 20.94 13.57 -21.46
CA VAL A 680 21.66 13.25 -20.20
C VAL A 680 21.25 14.15 -19.02
N PRO A 681 21.11 15.48 -19.14
CA PRO A 681 20.65 16.32 -18.04
C PRO A 681 19.25 15.96 -17.54
N GLU A 682 18.32 15.60 -18.44
CA GLU A 682 16.97 15.18 -18.10
C GLU A 682 16.96 13.79 -17.45
N MET A 683 17.77 12.85 -17.96
CA MET A 683 17.98 11.53 -17.36
C MET A 683 18.43 11.63 -15.89
N VAL A 684 19.38 12.53 -15.61
CA VAL A 684 19.87 12.82 -14.26
C VAL A 684 18.75 13.39 -13.39
N LYS A 685 18.04 14.43 -13.86
CA LYS A 685 16.92 15.06 -13.16
C LYS A 685 15.87 14.02 -12.75
N HIS A 686 15.34 13.27 -13.71
CA HIS A 686 14.22 12.36 -13.47
C HIS A 686 14.58 11.07 -12.71
N THR A 687 15.86 10.72 -12.62
CA THR A 687 16.30 9.45 -12.01
C THR A 687 16.97 9.63 -10.66
N LEU A 688 17.72 10.72 -10.44
CA LEU A 688 18.42 10.96 -9.18
C LEU A 688 17.59 11.78 -8.17
N GLU A 689 16.68 12.66 -8.62
CA GLU A 689 15.78 13.38 -7.70
C GLU A 689 14.77 12.43 -7.03
N LYS A 690 14.38 11.33 -7.66
CA LYS A 690 13.51 10.29 -7.07
C LYS A 690 14.16 9.48 -5.94
N ALA A 691 15.48 9.60 -5.74
CA ALA A 691 16.21 8.85 -4.71
C ALA A 691 16.49 9.68 -3.43
N ALA A 692 16.13 10.97 -3.42
CA ALA A 692 16.21 11.87 -2.26
C ALA A 692 14.81 12.06 -1.63
#